data_AF-A0AAU5KU84-F1
#
_entry.id   AF-A0AAU5KU84-F1
#
_cell.length_a   1.000
_cell.length_b   1.000
_cell.length_c   1.000
_cell.angle_alpha   90.00
_cell.angle_beta   90.00
_cell.angle_gamma   90.00
#
_symmetry.space_group_name_H-M   'P 1'
#
loop_
_entity.id
_entity.type
_entity.pdbx_description
1 polymer ?
#
loop_
_entity_poly.entity_id
_entity_poly.type
_entity_poly.pdbx_seq_one_letter_code
_entity_poly.pdbx_strand_id
1 'polypeptide(L)'
;MKGNLGRCTGYRAIEDSVRGVKHGEEPCAFRRYRLPGYADVLRTAVHLAETSDSIGPLGAQSMSESPFDPVPPAFPNALRDATGIRFTEAPFLTSGGGPSPAVGAAAARAVPHAAPSGVRGGRRPPRVGRKATRPADRPGARRHGGRSGMGASRPAPGAPTRHPPAALLTTTCLVLALAAAAVVTWTSLGDEADDRPLLPLLLGSWPATATRVGLVLTAVAAVAVIGTLVARHPPPDLPAPDAVAPVVAATLLISAEQRGHPVDAVVGLAGTALVLLDVLPRGPNRRAGFALGLAIAFHPVLALFAVALPRRRAVPASAALTALAVAALVQGTVLIADPDRAARFWRRFDAPAVTGDPSDQTALGVLLRLGLHGPALLVGWLAVTVTAVLLAVRRSGGYARDGQPLLAVGVLGCATLVAAPVAGPGHLGWLLLAATGRLGRRPESRALWPVIAVTVALLPSTLLDPEIEPVSGLLLRKAPTLVSLAAAAALPFLARDDLLWHLRRAPGPPLRRRPALPWIPLLPAPLRPVSRPNPVLELLFVQVGYGVYSYIRNVAPERVATATGHARSVFRLEQLLHVDIEPVVNAWALQTGDWLLDAAQGYYKVLHFVVPLGVLVWLYVWHPDRYRTARTVLFAATGLALVGFWGYPLAPPRLVPGLNLREDPSGIPGEAPLGVLTSLSNQYAAMPSLHIAWSCWCALVVITTVGHRRLAPLAAVYPLLTFLVVVATANHWVLDAVGGVAVLLAGALTQYALTARLLTDPAPAPPPAVLTREGA
;
A
#
# COMPACT_ATOMS: atom_id res chain seq x y z
N MET A 1 23.03 15.32 17.81
CA MET A 1 22.91 16.25 16.67
C MET A 1 21.91 17.39 16.92
N LYS A 2 20.59 17.20 16.78
CA LYS A 2 19.61 18.31 16.88
C LYS A 2 19.59 19.04 18.23
N GLY A 3 19.79 18.31 19.34
CA GLY A 3 19.94 18.92 20.66
C GLY A 3 21.16 19.85 20.79
N ASN A 4 22.27 19.53 20.11
CA ASN A 4 23.49 20.36 20.15
C ASN A 4 23.38 21.56 19.22
N LEU A 5 22.70 21.42 18.08
CA LEU A 5 22.35 22.55 17.21
C LEU A 5 21.49 23.60 17.94
N GLY A 6 20.57 23.16 18.81
CA GLY A 6 19.78 24.04 19.68
C GLY A 6 20.57 24.63 20.85
N ARG A 7 21.75 24.10 21.21
CA ARG A 7 22.66 24.74 22.19
C ARG A 7 23.47 25.87 21.56
N CYS A 8 23.82 25.73 20.29
CA CYS A 8 24.60 26.72 19.53
C CYS A 8 23.83 28.02 19.22
N THR A 9 22.53 28.12 19.48
CA THR A 9 21.77 29.38 19.38
C THR A 9 21.73 30.15 20.71
N GLY A 10 22.31 29.60 21.79
CA GLY A 10 22.32 30.17 23.15
C GLY A 10 23.62 30.86 23.57
N TYR A 11 24.38 31.49 22.67
CA TYR A 11 25.75 32.02 22.97
C TYR A 11 25.86 32.96 24.18
N ARG A 12 24.79 33.68 24.53
CA ARG A 12 24.80 34.59 25.68
C ARG A 12 25.10 33.85 27.00
N ALA A 13 24.64 32.60 27.13
CA ALA A 13 24.91 31.76 28.30
C ALA A 13 26.40 31.40 28.47
N ILE A 14 27.12 31.24 27.37
CA ILE A 14 28.56 30.91 27.37
C ILE A 14 29.38 32.17 27.70
N GLU A 15 29.01 33.32 27.12
CA GLU A 15 29.66 34.61 27.42
C GLU A 15 29.46 35.02 28.90
N ASP A 16 28.25 34.90 29.43
CA ASP A 16 27.93 35.21 30.83
C ASP A 16 28.73 34.32 31.81
N SER A 17 28.89 33.03 31.48
CA SER A 17 29.71 32.08 32.25
C SER A 17 31.21 32.43 32.21
N VAL A 18 31.75 32.76 31.03
CA VAL A 18 33.16 33.15 30.85
C VAL A 18 33.48 34.48 31.54
N ARG A 19 32.53 35.42 31.57
CA ARG A 19 32.67 36.71 32.27
C ARG A 19 32.35 36.64 33.77
N GLY A 20 32.09 35.45 34.31
CA GLY A 20 31.80 35.25 35.74
C GLY A 20 30.48 35.89 36.19
N VAL A 21 29.55 36.14 35.27
CA VAL A 21 28.27 36.77 35.53
C VAL A 21 27.33 35.74 36.18
N LYS A 22 27.11 35.88 37.49
CA LYS A 22 26.28 34.96 38.28
C LYS A 22 24.78 35.28 38.17
N HIS A 23 24.15 34.91 37.05
CA HIS A 23 22.69 35.02 36.92
C HIS A 23 21.92 33.77 37.40
N GLY A 24 22.60 32.64 37.60
CA GLY A 24 21.98 31.34 37.86
C GLY A 24 21.40 31.16 39.26
N GLU A 25 21.78 31.99 40.22
CA GLU A 25 21.36 31.90 41.63
C GLU A 25 20.17 32.84 41.96
N GLU A 26 19.78 33.73 41.03
CA GLU A 26 18.65 34.65 41.24
C GLU A 26 17.30 33.98 40.95
N PRO A 27 16.25 34.24 41.78
CA PRO A 27 14.88 33.92 41.41
C PRO A 27 14.56 34.60 40.07
N CYS A 28 14.16 33.82 39.06
CA CYS A 28 13.95 34.24 37.66
C CYS A 28 15.19 34.26 36.75
N ALA A 29 16.27 33.52 37.06
CA ALA A 29 17.44 33.34 36.18
C ALA A 29 17.09 33.15 34.69
N PHE A 30 16.11 32.28 34.37
CA PHE A 30 15.66 32.00 32.98
C PHE A 30 14.95 33.17 32.26
N ARG A 31 14.59 34.26 32.95
CA ARG A 31 14.12 35.49 32.29
C ARG A 31 15.26 36.27 31.65
N ARG A 32 16.47 36.18 32.22
CA ARG A 32 17.69 36.84 31.74
C ARG A 32 18.57 35.87 30.93
N TYR A 33 18.62 34.61 31.37
CA TYR A 33 19.30 33.48 30.75
C TYR A 33 18.41 32.85 29.67
N ARG A 34 18.52 33.33 28.42
CA ARG A 34 17.71 32.82 27.30
C ARG A 34 18.24 31.49 26.78
N LEU A 35 17.51 30.43 27.10
CA LEU A 35 17.61 29.16 26.38
C LEU A 35 16.78 29.23 25.09
N PRO A 36 17.27 28.70 23.96
CA PRO A 36 16.51 28.66 22.72
C PRO A 36 15.20 27.89 22.90
N GLY A 37 14.08 28.56 22.66
CA GLY A 37 12.77 27.92 22.57
C GLY A 37 12.59 27.21 21.24
N TYR A 38 11.48 26.49 21.07
CA TYR A 38 11.18 25.79 19.81
C TYR A 38 11.21 26.73 18.59
N ALA A 39 10.75 27.97 18.74
CA ALA A 39 10.72 28.97 17.67
C ALA A 39 12.11 29.48 17.27
N ASP A 40 13.11 29.39 18.16
CA ASP A 40 14.47 29.86 17.91
C ASP A 40 15.35 28.80 17.22
N VAL A 41 14.89 27.54 17.18
CA VAL A 41 15.62 26.43 16.54
C VAL A 41 15.30 26.39 15.04
N LEU A 42 16.30 26.72 14.23
CA LEU A 42 16.19 26.68 12.78
C LEU A 42 15.90 25.27 12.25
N ARG A 43 15.12 25.19 11.17
CA ARG A 43 14.94 23.95 10.41
C ARG A 43 16.28 23.48 9.86
N THR A 44 16.80 22.39 10.41
CA THR A 44 18.12 21.88 10.06
C THR A 44 18.03 20.63 9.19
N ALA A 45 18.69 20.66 8.03
CA ALA A 45 18.98 19.48 7.23
C ALA A 45 20.29 18.84 7.72
N VAL A 46 20.31 17.52 7.89
CA VAL A 46 21.47 16.77 8.37
C VAL A 46 21.91 15.80 7.27
N HIS A 47 23.18 15.91 6.87
CA HIS A 47 23.81 15.01 5.93
C HIS A 47 24.91 14.24 6.67
N LEU A 48 24.85 12.90 6.62
CA LEU A 48 25.87 12.03 7.23
C LEU A 48 26.85 11.61 6.15
N ALA A 49 28.14 11.85 6.37
CA ALA A 49 29.20 11.32 5.53
C ALA A 49 29.57 9.91 6.01
N GLU A 50 29.78 8.98 5.10
CA GLU A 50 30.25 7.63 5.42
C GLU A 50 31.78 7.67 5.64
N THR A 51 32.18 7.69 6.91
CA THR A 51 33.58 7.63 7.35
C THR A 51 33.73 6.59 8.47
N SER A 52 34.89 5.97 8.58
CA SER A 52 35.18 4.96 9.61
C SER A 52 36.50 5.22 10.33
N ASP A 53 36.59 4.81 11.59
CA ASP A 53 37.81 4.88 12.41
C ASP A 53 38.30 3.47 12.74
N SER A 54 39.59 3.22 12.51
CA SER A 54 40.24 1.93 12.79
C SER A 54 40.27 1.57 14.27
N ILE A 55 40.11 2.53 15.18
CA ILE A 55 40.19 2.34 16.64
C ILE A 55 38.77 2.21 17.24
N GLY A 56 37.75 2.69 16.53
CA GLY A 56 36.36 2.63 16.98
C GLY A 56 35.75 1.24 16.84
N PRO A 57 34.94 0.77 17.81
CA PRO A 57 34.23 -0.50 17.66
C PRO A 57 33.34 -0.43 16.42
N LEU A 58 33.45 -1.43 15.55
CA LEU A 58 32.74 -1.50 14.27
C LEU A 58 32.98 -0.30 13.34
N GLY A 59 34.12 0.39 13.47
CA GLY A 59 34.45 1.57 12.66
C GLY A 59 33.79 2.87 13.13
N ALA A 60 33.12 2.87 14.29
CA ALA A 60 32.37 4.02 14.77
C ALA A 60 33.27 5.20 15.16
N GLN A 61 32.81 6.42 14.86
CA GLN A 61 33.46 7.68 15.24
C GLN A 61 32.64 8.42 16.29
N SER A 62 33.31 9.20 17.14
CA SER A 62 32.63 10.10 18.09
C SER A 62 31.86 11.17 17.33
N MET A 63 30.62 11.44 17.76
CA MET A 63 29.67 12.34 17.07
C MET A 63 28.91 13.28 18.01
N SER A 64 29.27 13.33 19.30
CA SER A 64 28.60 14.18 20.29
C SER A 64 28.88 15.66 20.03
N GLU A 65 30.13 16.06 19.85
CA GLU A 65 30.55 17.47 19.73
C GLU A 65 30.66 17.98 18.29
N SER A 66 30.81 17.08 17.31
CA SER A 66 30.88 17.42 15.89
C SER A 66 29.72 18.29 15.35
N PRO A 67 28.47 18.17 15.87
CA PRO A 67 27.36 19.06 15.51
C PRO A 67 27.33 20.37 16.29
N PHE A 68 28.16 20.52 17.31
CA PHE A 68 28.30 21.72 18.13
C PHE A 68 29.38 22.64 17.56
N ASP A 69 30.60 22.14 17.37
CA ASP A 69 31.80 22.92 17.02
C ASP A 69 31.71 23.78 15.73
N PRO A 70 31.14 23.30 14.61
CA PRO A 70 31.16 24.06 13.35
C PRO A 70 30.05 25.12 13.28
N VAL A 71 29.07 25.08 14.17
CA VAL A 71 27.91 25.98 14.17
C VAL A 71 28.23 27.38 14.69
N PRO A 72 28.95 27.60 15.82
CA PRO A 72 29.41 28.92 16.25
C PRO A 72 30.08 29.75 15.17
N PRO A 73 31.09 29.24 14.43
CA PRO A 73 31.76 30.01 13.39
C PRO A 73 30.90 30.17 12.11
N ALA A 74 29.86 29.35 11.90
CA ALA A 74 28.97 29.50 10.75
C ALA A 74 28.08 30.75 10.84
N PHE A 75 27.64 31.12 12.05
CA PHE A 75 26.78 32.30 12.28
C PHE A 75 27.42 33.64 11.84
N PRO A 76 28.63 34.03 12.31
CA PRO A 76 29.25 35.28 11.88
C PRO A 76 29.60 35.31 10.39
N ASN A 77 29.85 34.15 9.77
CA ASN A 77 30.02 34.05 8.33
C ASN A 77 28.71 34.32 7.57
N ALA A 78 27.59 33.78 8.05
CA ALA A 78 26.27 34.06 7.48
C ALA A 78 25.86 35.53 7.67
N LEU A 79 26.14 36.11 8.85
CA LEU A 79 25.90 37.54 9.09
C LEU A 79 26.78 38.42 8.20
N ARG A 80 28.04 38.04 7.97
CA ARG A 80 28.92 38.74 7.03
C ARG A 80 28.42 38.66 5.60
N ASP A 81 27.93 37.51 5.16
CA ASP A 81 27.34 37.35 3.83
C ASP A 81 26.10 38.24 3.66
N ALA A 82 25.26 38.31 4.70
CA ALA A 82 24.03 39.11 4.67
C ALA A 82 24.26 40.64 4.78
N THR A 83 25.29 41.07 5.50
CA THR A 83 25.48 42.50 5.85
C THR A 83 26.73 43.13 5.25
N GLY A 84 27.66 42.33 4.72
CA GLY A 84 29.01 42.76 4.34
C GLY A 84 29.95 43.00 5.54
N ILE A 85 29.45 42.98 6.78
CA ILE A 85 30.22 43.32 7.99
C ILE A 85 30.78 42.04 8.63
N ARG A 86 32.06 42.07 8.99
CA ARG A 86 32.70 40.92 9.67
C ARG A 86 32.49 41.01 11.18
N PHE A 87 31.74 40.05 11.73
CA PHE A 87 31.56 39.89 13.18
C PHE A 87 32.62 38.92 13.73
N THR A 88 33.34 39.32 14.77
CA THR A 88 34.42 38.51 15.38
C THR A 88 34.14 38.12 16.83
N GLU A 89 33.09 38.67 17.44
CA GLU A 89 32.72 38.44 18.84
C GLU A 89 31.25 38.05 18.93
N ALA A 90 30.97 36.99 19.70
CA ALA A 90 29.62 36.54 20.05
C ALA A 90 29.29 37.06 21.47
N PRO A 91 27.99 37.20 21.84
CA PRO A 91 26.77 36.82 21.14
C PRO A 91 26.28 37.87 20.13
N PHE A 92 25.64 37.39 19.06
CA PHE A 92 25.08 38.24 18.00
C PHE A 92 23.64 38.66 18.37
N LEU A 93 23.51 39.75 19.12
CA LEU A 93 22.22 40.23 19.63
C LEU A 93 21.65 41.37 18.77
N THR A 94 20.33 41.36 18.58
CA THR A 94 19.60 42.55 18.13
C THR A 94 19.41 43.45 19.35
N SER A 95 19.98 44.66 19.35
CA SER A 95 19.70 45.61 20.44
C SER A 95 18.21 45.96 20.40
N GLY A 96 17.50 45.69 21.49
CA GLY A 96 16.12 46.13 21.64
C GLY A 96 16.07 47.66 21.67
N GLY A 97 15.42 48.26 20.67
CA GLY A 97 15.18 49.71 20.59
C GLY A 97 16.40 50.52 20.14
N GLY A 98 16.59 50.67 18.82
CA GLY A 98 17.64 51.51 18.23
C GLY A 98 19.00 50.80 18.05
N PRO A 99 19.83 51.23 17.08
CA PRO A 99 21.09 50.58 16.77
C PRO A 99 22.08 50.74 17.93
N SER A 100 22.58 49.62 18.46
CA SER A 100 23.73 49.61 19.37
C SER A 100 24.97 50.18 18.67
N PRO A 101 25.83 50.95 19.39
CA PRO A 101 27.00 51.62 18.82
C PRO A 101 28.02 50.69 18.16
N ALA A 102 27.94 49.37 18.36
CA ALA A 102 28.79 48.39 17.67
C ALA A 102 28.46 48.23 16.17
N VAL A 103 27.19 48.40 15.77
CA VAL A 103 26.81 48.36 14.34
C VAL A 103 27.06 49.72 13.68
N GLY A 104 26.93 50.82 14.43
CA GLY A 104 27.26 52.18 13.95
C GLY A 104 28.76 52.41 13.75
N ALA A 105 29.62 51.91 14.65
CA ALA A 105 31.06 52.12 14.58
C ALA A 105 31.75 51.27 13.48
N ALA A 106 31.22 50.08 13.17
CA ALA A 106 31.76 49.23 12.10
C ALA A 106 31.47 49.80 10.70
N ALA A 107 30.33 50.48 10.52
CA ALA A 107 29.99 51.17 9.27
C ALA A 107 30.95 52.34 8.96
N ALA A 108 31.53 52.98 9.97
CA ALA A 108 32.47 54.09 9.81
C ALA A 108 33.91 53.66 9.43
N ARG A 109 34.24 52.36 9.46
CA ARG A 109 35.56 51.82 9.11
C ARG A 109 35.57 50.97 7.82
N ALA A 110 34.48 50.97 7.05
CA ALA A 110 34.42 50.24 5.80
C ALA A 110 35.35 50.89 4.75
N VAL A 111 36.46 50.21 4.43
CA VAL A 111 37.23 50.50 3.21
C VAL A 111 36.42 49.96 2.03
N PRO A 112 35.99 50.79 1.07
CA PRO A 112 35.21 50.31 -0.06
C PRO A 112 36.12 49.56 -1.03
N HIS A 113 35.87 48.27 -1.25
CA HIS A 113 36.39 47.58 -2.42
C HIS A 113 35.31 47.50 -3.50
N ALA A 114 35.63 48.11 -4.64
CA ALA A 114 34.79 48.19 -5.83
C ALA A 114 34.37 46.79 -6.34
N ALA A 115 33.09 46.67 -6.68
CA ALA A 115 32.56 45.51 -7.39
C ALA A 115 33.04 45.50 -8.86
N PRO A 116 33.49 44.35 -9.42
CA PRO A 116 33.64 44.26 -10.86
C PRO A 116 32.29 43.88 -11.50
N SER A 117 31.87 44.75 -12.39
CA SER A 117 30.82 44.57 -13.39
C SER A 117 31.19 43.53 -14.45
N GLY A 118 30.24 42.64 -14.76
CA GLY A 118 30.13 41.94 -16.05
C GLY A 118 30.93 40.64 -16.22
N VAL A 119 30.25 39.55 -16.60
CA VAL A 119 30.59 38.61 -17.71
C VAL A 119 29.54 37.49 -17.78
N ARG A 120 29.06 37.23 -19.00
CA ARG A 120 28.15 36.15 -19.42
C ARG A 120 28.74 34.75 -19.20
N GLY A 121 27.85 33.77 -19.04
CA GLY A 121 27.99 32.43 -19.63
C GLY A 121 28.99 31.45 -19.00
N GLY A 122 28.45 30.48 -18.25
CA GLY A 122 28.96 29.10 -18.12
C GLY A 122 30.41 28.86 -17.70
N ARG A 123 30.62 28.36 -16.46
CA ARG A 123 31.62 27.31 -16.13
C ARG A 123 31.44 26.81 -14.69
N ARG A 124 31.81 25.54 -14.49
CA ARG A 124 31.70 24.68 -13.29
C ARG A 124 32.27 25.32 -12.00
N PRO A 125 31.85 24.86 -10.79
CA PRO A 125 32.45 25.31 -9.54
C PRO A 125 33.91 24.82 -9.39
N PRO A 126 34.78 25.58 -8.68
CA PRO A 126 36.20 25.27 -8.58
C PRO A 126 36.48 24.12 -7.60
N ARG A 127 37.52 23.34 -7.91
CA ARG A 127 38.09 22.31 -7.03
C ARG A 127 38.82 22.96 -5.86
N VAL A 128 38.47 22.58 -4.63
CA VAL A 128 39.20 22.93 -3.41
C VAL A 128 40.53 22.17 -3.37
N GLY A 129 41.64 22.91 -3.36
CA GLY A 129 43.00 22.37 -3.22
C GLY A 129 43.31 21.95 -1.79
N ARG A 130 43.86 20.73 -1.62
CA ARG A 130 44.46 20.23 -0.36
C ARG A 130 45.74 21.03 -0.05
N LYS A 131 45.75 21.79 1.06
CA LYS A 131 47.00 22.22 1.70
C LYS A 131 47.51 21.08 2.59
N ALA A 132 48.73 20.64 2.32
CA ALA A 132 49.48 19.71 3.15
C ALA A 132 50.14 20.46 4.31
N THR A 133 49.93 20.00 5.54
CA THR A 133 50.72 20.37 6.72
C THR A 133 51.55 19.16 7.13
N ARG A 134 52.88 19.28 7.05
CA ARG A 134 53.84 18.33 7.64
C ARG A 134 53.90 18.55 9.15
N PRO A 135 53.95 17.52 10.00
CA PRO A 135 54.40 17.67 11.39
C PRO A 135 55.92 17.50 11.49
N ALA A 136 56.49 18.25 12.44
CA ALA A 136 57.91 18.36 12.74
C ALA A 136 58.47 17.15 13.52
N ASP A 137 59.76 16.89 13.31
CA ASP A 137 60.58 15.89 13.98
C ASP A 137 60.71 16.11 15.50
N ARG A 138 60.71 15.00 16.26
CA ARG A 138 61.41 14.88 17.55
C ARG A 138 62.12 13.52 17.63
N PRO A 139 63.42 13.47 17.99
CA PRO A 139 64.17 12.23 18.09
C PRO A 139 64.27 11.72 19.54
N GLY A 140 64.33 10.39 19.68
CA GLY A 140 65.02 9.74 20.80
C GLY A 140 64.17 8.81 21.67
N ALA A 141 64.30 7.50 21.48
CA ALA A 141 64.65 6.53 22.54
C ALA A 141 64.80 5.11 21.95
N ARG A 142 65.77 4.38 22.48
CA ARG A 142 66.39 3.17 21.95
C ARG A 142 65.67 1.86 22.33
N ARG A 143 65.80 0.89 21.42
CA ARG A 143 66.06 -0.58 21.58
C ARG A 143 65.16 -1.45 22.48
N HIS A 144 64.48 -2.41 21.84
CA HIS A 144 64.65 -3.89 21.92
C HIS A 144 63.63 -4.48 20.92
N GLY A 145 63.92 -5.37 19.96
CA GLY A 145 64.60 -6.64 20.06
C GLY A 145 63.56 -7.77 19.98
N GLY A 146 63.19 -8.24 18.77
CA GLY A 146 62.28 -9.38 18.61
C GLY A 146 61.78 -9.60 17.18
N ARG A 147 62.30 -10.64 16.52
CA ARG A 147 61.93 -11.13 15.17
C ARG A 147 60.49 -11.65 15.11
N SER A 148 59.78 -11.39 14.01
CA SER A 148 59.33 -12.38 13.00
C SER A 148 58.08 -11.93 12.24
N GLY A 149 58.08 -12.12 10.91
CA GLY A 149 56.85 -12.50 10.19
C GLY A 149 56.25 -11.48 9.21
N MET A 150 56.69 -11.60 7.94
CA MET A 150 55.92 -11.36 6.70
C MET A 150 55.25 -9.99 6.47
N GLY A 151 55.85 -9.24 5.54
CA GLY A 151 55.23 -8.10 4.90
C GLY A 151 54.10 -8.49 3.95
N ALA A 152 53.09 -7.63 3.90
CA ALA A 152 52.24 -7.44 2.74
C ALA A 152 52.04 -5.93 2.55
N SER A 153 52.56 -5.42 1.44
CA SER A 153 52.43 -4.04 0.97
C SER A 153 50.96 -3.61 0.88
N ARG A 154 50.61 -2.50 1.53
CA ARG A 154 49.32 -1.80 1.37
C ARG A 154 49.21 -1.17 -0.04
N PRO A 155 48.08 -1.30 -0.77
CA PRO A 155 47.86 -0.52 -1.98
C PRO A 155 47.36 0.89 -1.65
N ALA A 156 47.70 1.85 -2.50
CA ALA A 156 47.35 3.28 -2.37
C ALA A 156 45.83 3.55 -2.47
N PRO A 157 45.30 4.59 -1.81
CA PRO A 157 43.87 4.89 -1.80
C PRO A 157 43.46 5.62 -3.10
N GLY A 158 42.68 4.94 -3.94
CA GLY A 158 42.12 5.53 -5.17
C GLY A 158 41.54 4.56 -6.21
N ALA A 159 41.42 3.27 -5.94
CA ALA A 159 40.80 2.33 -6.87
C ALA A 159 39.28 2.22 -6.62
N PRO A 160 38.43 2.16 -7.67
CA PRO A 160 37.01 1.88 -7.51
C PRO A 160 36.86 0.52 -6.81
N THR A 161 36.04 0.48 -5.76
CA THR A 161 35.70 -0.76 -5.06
C THR A 161 35.18 -1.78 -6.07
N ARG A 162 36.00 -2.78 -6.42
CA ARG A 162 35.57 -3.94 -7.19
C ARG A 162 34.51 -4.64 -6.36
N HIS A 163 33.26 -4.66 -6.83
CA HIS A 163 32.22 -5.50 -6.24
C HIS A 163 32.75 -6.95 -6.17
N PRO A 164 32.53 -7.67 -5.05
CA PRO A 164 33.03 -9.03 -4.92
C PRO A 164 32.44 -9.91 -6.04
N PRO A 165 33.21 -10.84 -6.61
CA PRO A 165 32.77 -11.73 -7.69
C PRO A 165 31.50 -12.51 -7.34
N ALA A 166 31.23 -12.74 -6.05
CA ALA A 166 30.03 -13.38 -5.54
C ALA A 166 28.73 -12.65 -5.95
N ALA A 167 28.64 -11.32 -5.86
CA ALA A 167 27.40 -10.59 -6.18
C ALA A 167 27.06 -10.62 -7.69
N LEU A 168 28.09 -10.65 -8.54
CA LEU A 168 27.95 -10.76 -9.99
C LEU A 168 27.57 -12.19 -10.41
N LEU A 169 28.13 -13.20 -9.71
CA LEU A 169 27.78 -14.61 -9.87
C LEU A 169 26.32 -14.84 -9.48
N THR A 170 25.87 -14.34 -8.31
CA THR A 170 24.49 -14.46 -7.85
C THR A 170 23.51 -13.84 -8.83
N THR A 171 23.78 -12.64 -9.34
CA THR A 171 22.88 -11.96 -10.30
C THR A 171 22.81 -12.71 -11.64
N THR A 172 23.94 -13.22 -12.14
CA THR A 172 23.99 -13.98 -13.39
C THR A 172 23.27 -15.34 -13.25
N CYS A 173 23.51 -16.06 -12.15
CA CYS A 173 22.82 -17.31 -11.85
C CYS A 173 21.30 -17.10 -11.69
N LEU A 174 20.87 -16.00 -11.09
CA LEU A 174 19.46 -15.63 -10.93
C LEU A 174 18.78 -15.33 -12.27
N VAL A 175 19.46 -14.59 -13.16
CA VAL A 175 18.97 -14.32 -14.53
C VAL A 175 18.85 -15.61 -15.32
N LEU A 176 19.85 -16.48 -15.28
CA LEU A 176 19.84 -17.76 -15.98
C LEU A 176 18.78 -18.71 -15.41
N ALA A 177 18.60 -18.75 -14.09
CA ALA A 177 17.57 -19.55 -13.45
C ALA A 177 16.17 -19.07 -13.80
N LEU A 178 15.91 -17.75 -13.75
CA LEU A 178 14.62 -17.18 -14.15
C LEU A 178 14.33 -17.43 -15.63
N ALA A 179 15.31 -17.24 -16.50
CA ALA A 179 15.16 -17.47 -17.92
C ALA A 179 14.88 -18.95 -18.19
N ALA A 180 15.72 -19.87 -17.69
CA ALA A 180 15.55 -21.31 -17.88
C ALA A 180 14.20 -21.80 -17.34
N ALA A 181 13.80 -21.34 -16.15
CA ALA A 181 12.58 -21.80 -15.51
C ALA A 181 11.32 -21.17 -16.14
N ALA A 182 11.38 -19.92 -16.61
CA ALA A 182 10.33 -19.32 -17.44
C ALA A 182 10.18 -20.04 -18.78
N VAL A 183 11.28 -20.50 -19.39
CA VAL A 183 11.21 -21.29 -20.62
C VAL A 183 10.57 -22.65 -20.34
N VAL A 184 11.00 -23.37 -19.29
CA VAL A 184 10.39 -24.65 -18.87
C VAL A 184 8.88 -24.49 -18.60
N THR A 185 8.49 -23.40 -17.93
CA THR A 185 7.11 -23.08 -17.56
C THR A 185 6.24 -22.76 -18.77
N TRP A 186 6.72 -21.86 -19.64
CA TRP A 186 6.14 -21.62 -20.95
C TRP A 186 6.03 -22.93 -21.73
N THR A 187 6.94 -23.88 -21.47
CA THR A 187 7.07 -25.05 -22.33
C THR A 187 6.15 -26.24 -22.08
N SER A 188 5.55 -26.33 -20.90
CA SER A 188 5.14 -27.65 -20.39
C SER A 188 3.73 -27.73 -19.84
N LEU A 189 2.91 -26.69 -20.01
CA LEU A 189 1.50 -26.62 -19.56
C LEU A 189 0.52 -26.21 -20.66
N GLY A 190 0.82 -26.59 -21.90
CA GLY A 190 -0.16 -26.52 -22.99
C GLY A 190 -0.96 -27.80 -23.07
N ASP A 191 -2.21 -27.77 -22.61
CA ASP A 191 -3.24 -28.62 -23.20
C ASP A 191 -4.57 -27.87 -23.20
N GLU A 192 -4.84 -27.18 -24.31
CA GLU A 192 -5.94 -27.54 -25.21
C GLU A 192 -5.45 -27.24 -26.64
N ALA A 193 -5.28 -28.30 -27.42
CA ALA A 193 -4.86 -28.32 -28.83
C ALA A 193 -3.39 -27.95 -29.12
N ASP A 194 -2.51 -28.93 -28.88
CA ASP A 194 -1.34 -29.26 -29.72
C ASP A 194 -0.42 -28.10 -30.14
N ASP A 195 0.37 -27.57 -29.19
CA ASP A 195 1.41 -26.58 -29.53
C ASP A 195 2.63 -26.71 -28.59
N ARG A 196 3.42 -27.78 -28.76
CA ARG A 196 4.69 -28.05 -28.04
C ARG A 196 5.81 -26.97 -28.18
N PRO A 197 5.98 -26.04 -27.27
CA PRO A 197 6.84 -24.84 -27.38
C PRO A 197 8.35 -25.10 -27.54
N LEU A 198 9.17 -24.08 -27.78
CA LEU A 198 10.61 -24.07 -28.16
C LEU A 198 11.66 -25.01 -27.52
N LEU A 199 11.47 -25.51 -26.29
CA LEU A 199 12.53 -26.15 -25.50
C LEU A 199 12.58 -27.70 -25.49
N PRO A 200 11.53 -28.49 -25.80
CA PRO A 200 11.62 -29.91 -26.09
C PRO A 200 12.62 -30.22 -27.22
N LEU A 201 12.87 -29.26 -28.12
CA LEU A 201 13.88 -29.35 -29.18
C LEU A 201 15.32 -29.22 -28.64
N LEU A 202 15.50 -28.65 -27.44
CA LEU A 202 16.79 -28.43 -26.77
C LEU A 202 17.01 -29.32 -25.52
N LEU A 203 15.95 -29.71 -24.79
CA LEU A 203 16.01 -30.36 -23.47
C LEU A 203 15.02 -31.54 -23.26
N GLY A 204 14.20 -31.90 -24.26
CA GLY A 204 13.21 -33.00 -24.16
C GLY A 204 11.91 -32.64 -23.41
N SER A 205 10.93 -33.54 -23.41
CA SER A 205 9.63 -33.39 -22.71
C SER A 205 9.71 -33.79 -21.24
N TRP A 206 9.11 -33.01 -20.34
CA TRP A 206 9.16 -33.22 -18.90
C TRP A 206 7.83 -33.82 -18.37
N PRO A 207 7.86 -34.64 -17.30
CA PRO A 207 6.64 -35.09 -16.62
C PRO A 207 5.81 -33.92 -16.06
N ALA A 208 4.48 -34.01 -16.08
CA ALA A 208 3.57 -32.96 -15.61
C ALA A 208 3.87 -32.47 -14.19
N THR A 209 4.30 -33.36 -13.30
CA THR A 209 4.70 -33.02 -11.92
C THR A 209 5.96 -32.14 -11.91
N ALA A 210 6.95 -32.46 -12.75
CA ALA A 210 8.19 -31.69 -12.85
C ALA A 210 7.93 -30.30 -13.43
N THR A 211 6.98 -30.17 -14.35
CA THR A 211 6.51 -28.87 -14.85
C THR A 211 5.89 -28.01 -13.75
N ARG A 212 4.97 -28.56 -12.95
CA ARG A 212 4.32 -27.79 -11.87
C ARG A 212 5.35 -27.32 -10.84
N VAL A 213 6.32 -28.18 -10.52
CA VAL A 213 7.45 -27.81 -9.65
C VAL A 213 8.27 -26.68 -10.29
N GLY A 214 8.58 -26.78 -11.58
CA GLY A 214 9.27 -25.71 -12.32
C GLY A 214 8.52 -24.37 -12.29
N LEU A 215 7.20 -24.39 -12.48
CA LEU A 215 6.34 -23.20 -12.42
C LEU A 215 6.38 -22.52 -11.04
N VAL A 216 6.26 -23.32 -9.97
CA VAL A 216 6.34 -22.81 -8.59
C VAL A 216 7.73 -22.25 -8.29
N LEU A 217 8.81 -22.94 -8.68
CA LEU A 217 10.17 -22.46 -8.45
C LEU A 217 10.47 -21.17 -9.21
N THR A 218 10.00 -21.05 -10.46
CA THR A 218 10.13 -19.83 -11.27
C THR A 218 9.39 -18.66 -10.60
N ALA A 219 8.16 -18.90 -10.17
CA ALA A 219 7.35 -17.92 -9.48
C ALA A 219 8.05 -17.40 -8.22
N VAL A 220 8.50 -18.32 -7.35
CA VAL A 220 9.20 -18.00 -6.10
C VAL A 220 10.49 -17.23 -6.39
N ALA A 221 11.27 -17.65 -7.38
CA ALA A 221 12.48 -16.95 -7.77
C ALA A 221 12.16 -15.52 -8.26
N ALA A 222 11.20 -15.35 -9.17
CA ALA A 222 10.83 -14.05 -9.74
C ALA A 222 10.36 -13.09 -8.64
N VAL A 223 9.53 -13.61 -7.74
CA VAL A 223 9.06 -12.93 -6.53
C VAL A 223 10.21 -12.49 -5.64
N ALA A 224 11.18 -13.37 -5.36
CA ALA A 224 12.32 -13.03 -4.54
C ALA A 224 13.17 -11.92 -5.19
N VAL A 225 13.35 -11.98 -6.51
CA VAL A 225 14.04 -10.92 -7.27
C VAL A 225 13.31 -9.59 -7.19
N ILE A 226 12.01 -9.59 -7.47
CA ILE A 226 11.18 -8.38 -7.41
C ILE A 226 11.18 -7.82 -5.99
N GLY A 227 10.99 -8.67 -4.98
CA GLY A 227 10.97 -8.31 -3.58
C GLY A 227 12.27 -7.67 -3.11
N THR A 228 13.41 -8.32 -3.39
CA THR A 228 14.74 -7.77 -3.06
C THR A 228 15.01 -6.45 -3.78
N LEU A 229 14.53 -6.29 -5.00
CA LEU A 229 14.65 -5.05 -5.77
C LEU A 229 13.81 -3.91 -5.22
N VAL A 230 12.56 -4.21 -4.87
CA VAL A 230 11.66 -3.25 -4.23
C VAL A 230 12.19 -2.86 -2.85
N ALA A 231 12.73 -3.81 -2.07
CA ALA A 231 13.33 -3.54 -0.77
C ALA A 231 14.57 -2.64 -0.85
N ARG A 232 15.38 -2.76 -1.92
CA ARG A 232 16.51 -1.85 -2.21
C ARG A 232 16.08 -0.45 -2.63
N HIS A 233 14.85 -0.30 -3.12
CA HIS A 233 14.25 0.98 -3.51
C HIS A 233 12.94 1.20 -2.75
N PRO A 234 12.97 1.21 -1.41
CA PRO A 234 11.77 1.06 -0.61
C PRO A 234 10.78 2.20 -0.91
N PRO A 235 9.47 1.88 -1.01
CA PRO A 235 8.46 2.92 -1.11
C PRO A 235 8.51 3.79 0.15
N PRO A 236 8.28 5.11 0.03
CA PRO A 236 8.61 6.09 1.07
C PRO A 236 7.75 6.01 2.36
N ASP A 237 6.76 5.10 2.43
CA ASP A 237 5.81 4.93 3.55
C ASP A 237 5.60 3.48 4.01
N LEU A 238 6.38 2.52 3.51
CA LEU A 238 6.17 1.10 3.82
C LEU A 238 6.86 0.73 5.15
N PRO A 239 6.13 0.38 6.22
CA PRO A 239 6.71 0.22 7.56
C PRO A 239 7.58 -1.03 7.75
N ALA A 240 7.61 -1.96 6.79
CA ALA A 240 8.52 -3.10 6.75
C ALA A 240 8.56 -3.70 5.33
N PRO A 241 9.50 -3.31 4.44
CA PRO A 241 9.52 -3.81 3.06
C PRO A 241 9.78 -5.32 2.96
N ASP A 242 10.46 -5.91 3.95
CA ASP A 242 10.91 -7.32 3.91
C ASP A 242 9.75 -8.33 4.06
N ALA A 243 8.70 -7.97 4.80
CA ALA A 243 7.51 -8.83 5.00
C ALA A 243 6.46 -8.69 3.89
N VAL A 244 6.53 -7.62 3.09
CA VAL A 244 5.46 -7.27 2.13
C VAL A 244 5.66 -7.95 0.78
N ALA A 245 6.90 -8.17 0.38
CA ALA A 245 7.23 -8.89 -0.85
C ALA A 245 6.63 -10.31 -0.94
N PRO A 246 6.79 -11.20 0.06
CA PRO A 246 6.23 -12.55 0.00
C PRO A 246 4.69 -12.56 0.02
N VAL A 247 4.06 -11.60 0.71
CA VAL A 247 2.59 -11.47 0.73
C VAL A 247 2.06 -11.05 -0.63
N VAL A 248 2.61 -9.97 -1.22
CA VAL A 248 2.22 -9.49 -2.56
C VAL A 248 2.39 -10.59 -3.61
N ALA A 249 3.46 -11.35 -3.49
CA ALA A 249 3.75 -12.49 -4.36
C ALA A 249 2.77 -13.66 -4.22
N ALA A 250 2.50 -14.10 -3.00
CA ALA A 250 1.51 -15.14 -2.74
C ALA A 250 0.14 -14.71 -3.28
N THR A 251 -0.24 -13.44 -3.08
CA THR A 251 -1.52 -12.94 -3.60
C THR A 251 -1.53 -12.83 -5.12
N LEU A 252 -0.42 -12.45 -5.78
CA LEU A 252 -0.33 -12.47 -7.24
C LEU A 252 -0.49 -13.88 -7.81
N LEU A 253 0.10 -14.88 -7.16
CA LEU A 253 -0.01 -16.28 -7.58
C LEU A 253 -1.43 -16.83 -7.36
N ILE A 254 -2.04 -16.55 -6.21
CA ILE A 254 -3.44 -16.90 -5.95
C ILE A 254 -4.37 -16.21 -6.95
N SER A 255 -4.14 -14.93 -7.23
CA SER A 255 -4.91 -14.14 -8.19
C SER A 255 -4.80 -14.69 -9.62
N ALA A 256 -3.61 -15.15 -9.99
CA ALA A 256 -3.36 -15.77 -11.29
C ALA A 256 -4.06 -17.11 -11.45
N GLU A 257 -3.99 -17.96 -10.42
CA GLU A 257 -4.69 -19.24 -10.37
C GLU A 257 -6.20 -19.04 -10.51
N GLN A 258 -6.77 -18.10 -9.75
CA GLN A 258 -8.20 -17.80 -9.82
C GLN A 258 -8.67 -17.21 -11.15
N ARG A 259 -7.75 -16.71 -11.98
CA ARG A 259 -8.07 -16.23 -13.33
C ARG A 259 -7.87 -17.30 -14.40
N GLY A 260 -7.44 -18.52 -14.05
CA GLY A 260 -7.28 -19.64 -14.99
C GLY A 260 -6.02 -19.60 -15.86
N HIS A 261 -5.06 -18.71 -15.57
CA HIS A 261 -3.85 -18.53 -16.38
C HIS A 261 -2.54 -18.52 -15.53
N PRO A 262 -2.24 -19.61 -14.80
CA PRO A 262 -1.08 -19.64 -13.90
C PRO A 262 0.27 -19.53 -14.64
N VAL A 263 0.37 -20.11 -15.84
CA VAL A 263 1.59 -20.06 -16.67
C VAL A 263 1.90 -18.62 -17.10
N ASP A 264 0.91 -17.93 -17.67
CA ASP A 264 1.05 -16.54 -18.14
C ASP A 264 1.43 -15.60 -17.00
N ALA A 265 0.92 -15.86 -15.79
CA ALA A 265 1.30 -15.09 -14.62
C ALA A 265 2.76 -15.29 -14.21
N VAL A 266 3.24 -16.54 -14.20
CA VAL A 266 4.65 -16.82 -13.88
C VAL A 266 5.59 -16.25 -14.91
N VAL A 267 5.25 -16.33 -16.20
CA VAL A 267 6.04 -15.72 -17.29
C VAL A 267 6.04 -14.19 -17.18
N GLY A 268 4.90 -13.57 -16.88
CA GLY A 268 4.81 -12.13 -16.62
C GLY A 268 5.62 -11.66 -15.40
N LEU A 269 5.61 -12.44 -14.31
CA LEU A 269 6.45 -12.19 -13.13
C LEU A 269 7.93 -12.31 -13.46
N ALA A 270 8.34 -13.34 -14.20
CA ALA A 270 9.71 -13.53 -14.64
C ALA A 270 10.18 -12.39 -15.56
N GLY A 271 9.35 -12.00 -16.54
CA GLY A 271 9.61 -10.84 -17.40
C GLY A 271 9.74 -9.54 -16.60
N THR A 272 8.87 -9.33 -15.60
CA THR A 272 8.96 -8.18 -14.69
C THR A 272 10.28 -8.17 -13.92
N ALA A 273 10.68 -9.32 -13.36
CA ALA A 273 11.94 -9.46 -12.64
C ALA A 273 13.16 -9.14 -13.53
N LEU A 274 13.19 -9.65 -14.77
CA LEU A 274 14.24 -9.42 -15.75
C LEU A 274 14.34 -7.94 -16.17
N VAL A 275 13.20 -7.26 -16.39
CA VAL A 275 13.18 -5.82 -16.68
C VAL A 275 13.73 -5.02 -15.49
N LEU A 276 13.31 -5.32 -14.27
CA LEU A 276 13.80 -4.64 -13.06
C LEU A 276 15.30 -4.89 -12.82
N LEU A 277 15.83 -6.02 -13.28
CA LEU A 277 17.27 -6.34 -13.19
C LEU A 277 18.14 -5.33 -13.98
N ASP A 278 17.67 -4.89 -15.14
CA ASP A 278 18.40 -3.94 -15.99
C ASP A 278 18.02 -2.47 -15.76
N VAL A 279 16.76 -2.19 -15.41
CA VAL A 279 16.25 -0.81 -15.34
C VAL A 279 16.50 -0.16 -13.98
N LEU A 280 16.65 -0.95 -12.90
CA LEU A 280 16.98 -0.43 -11.56
C LEU A 280 18.50 -0.37 -11.35
N PRO A 281 19.05 0.79 -10.92
CA PRO A 281 20.50 1.00 -10.85
C PRO A 281 21.15 0.13 -9.76
N ARG A 282 22.16 -0.66 -10.14
CA ARG A 282 22.95 -1.54 -9.25
C ARG A 282 24.45 -1.23 -9.21
N GLY A 283 24.87 -0.10 -9.78
CA GLY A 283 26.29 0.23 -10.03
C GLY A 283 26.68 0.04 -11.51
N PRO A 284 27.97 0.16 -11.86
CA PRO A 284 28.45 0.04 -13.24
C PRO A 284 28.31 -1.41 -13.73
N ASN A 285 27.20 -1.69 -14.43
CA ASN A 285 26.89 -3.02 -14.93
C ASN A 285 27.43 -3.20 -16.36
N ARG A 286 28.42 -4.09 -16.54
CA ARG A 286 29.03 -4.40 -17.84
C ARG A 286 28.09 -5.16 -18.81
N ARG A 287 26.95 -5.68 -18.32
CA ARG A 287 25.99 -6.48 -19.09
C ARG A 287 24.60 -5.81 -19.20
N ALA A 288 24.54 -4.49 -19.06
CA ALA A 288 23.28 -3.76 -19.15
C ALA A 288 22.57 -4.06 -20.48
N GLY A 289 21.29 -4.43 -20.41
CA GLY A 289 20.46 -4.74 -21.57
C GLY A 289 20.27 -6.24 -21.83
N PHE A 290 21.11 -7.12 -21.27
CA PHE A 290 20.97 -8.56 -21.51
C PHE A 290 19.70 -9.15 -20.91
N ALA A 291 19.38 -8.82 -19.65
CA ALA A 291 18.19 -9.34 -18.98
C ALA A 291 16.91 -8.78 -19.61
N LEU A 292 16.92 -7.50 -19.98
CA LEU A 292 15.85 -6.87 -20.75
C LEU A 292 15.69 -7.53 -22.12
N GLY A 293 16.77 -7.86 -22.81
CA GLY A 293 16.72 -8.58 -24.10
C GLY A 293 16.08 -9.95 -24.00
N LEU A 294 16.40 -10.72 -22.94
CA LEU A 294 15.69 -11.97 -22.65
C LEU A 294 14.20 -11.72 -22.37
N ALA A 295 13.86 -10.70 -21.58
CA ALA A 295 12.47 -10.35 -21.30
C ALA A 295 11.69 -9.99 -22.58
N ILE A 296 12.30 -9.23 -23.49
CA ILE A 296 11.72 -8.87 -24.80
C ILE A 296 11.55 -10.11 -25.68
N ALA A 297 12.49 -11.05 -25.65
CA ALA A 297 12.38 -12.30 -26.41
C ALA A 297 11.11 -13.08 -26.03
N PHE A 298 10.81 -13.18 -24.72
CA PHE A 298 9.60 -13.83 -24.21
C PHE A 298 8.34 -12.97 -24.37
N HIS A 299 8.47 -11.64 -24.25
CA HIS A 299 7.35 -10.72 -24.31
C HIS A 299 7.71 -9.47 -25.12
N PRO A 300 7.52 -9.48 -26.46
CA PRO A 300 8.03 -8.45 -27.38
C PRO A 300 7.59 -7.02 -27.04
N VAL A 301 6.40 -6.88 -26.47
CA VAL A 301 5.84 -5.60 -25.99
C VAL A 301 6.73 -4.90 -24.95
N LEU A 302 7.61 -5.63 -24.25
CA LEU A 302 8.60 -5.05 -23.34
C LEU A 302 9.72 -4.28 -24.07
N ALA A 303 9.78 -4.31 -25.40
CA ALA A 303 10.69 -3.49 -26.20
C ALA A 303 10.52 -1.98 -25.94
N LEU A 304 9.33 -1.58 -25.45
CA LEU A 304 9.08 -0.23 -24.97
C LEU A 304 10.09 0.21 -23.89
N PHE A 305 10.52 -0.69 -23.01
CA PHE A 305 11.54 -0.40 -22.00
C PHE A 305 12.91 -0.08 -22.65
N ALA A 306 13.28 -0.77 -23.74
CA ALA A 306 14.51 -0.46 -24.47
C ALA A 306 14.47 0.94 -25.11
N VAL A 307 13.31 1.37 -25.62
CA VAL A 307 13.13 2.73 -26.16
C VAL A 307 13.16 3.81 -25.06
N ALA A 308 12.70 3.49 -23.86
CA ALA A 308 12.68 4.43 -22.73
C ALA A 308 14.00 4.51 -21.95
N LEU A 309 14.82 3.45 -22.00
CA LEU A 309 16.09 3.31 -21.28
C LEU A 309 17.04 4.51 -21.47
N PRO A 310 17.33 4.98 -22.71
CA PRO A 310 18.28 6.07 -22.95
C PRO A 310 17.87 7.41 -22.34
N ARG A 311 16.57 7.60 -22.05
CA ARG A 311 16.06 8.82 -21.41
C ARG A 311 16.31 8.85 -19.90
N ARG A 312 16.76 7.73 -19.32
CA ARG A 312 17.18 7.62 -17.92
C ARG A 312 18.71 7.80 -17.88
N ARG A 313 19.18 8.95 -17.36
CA ARG A 313 20.62 9.34 -17.32
C ARG A 313 21.57 8.32 -16.66
N ALA A 314 21.04 7.27 -16.04
CA ALA A 314 21.79 6.22 -15.36
C ALA A 314 22.12 5.00 -16.25
N VAL A 315 21.54 4.87 -17.46
CA VAL A 315 21.73 3.70 -18.33
C VAL A 315 22.26 4.13 -19.70
N PRO A 316 23.38 3.55 -20.19
CA PRO A 316 23.95 3.93 -21.49
C PRO A 316 23.03 3.49 -22.64
N ALA A 317 22.98 4.27 -23.73
CA ALA A 317 22.19 3.94 -24.92
C ALA A 317 22.58 2.58 -25.54
N SER A 318 23.83 2.14 -25.35
CA SER A 318 24.29 0.82 -25.76
C SER A 318 23.51 -0.33 -25.11
N ALA A 319 22.97 -0.15 -23.90
CA ALA A 319 22.16 -1.17 -23.24
C ALA A 319 20.83 -1.44 -23.98
N ALA A 320 20.22 -0.42 -24.57
CA ALA A 320 19.03 -0.60 -25.39
C ALA A 320 19.34 -1.41 -26.66
N LEU A 321 20.47 -1.13 -27.31
CA LEU A 321 20.95 -1.90 -28.46
C LEU A 321 21.27 -3.35 -28.09
N THR A 322 21.93 -3.58 -26.95
CA THR A 322 22.20 -4.93 -26.45
C THR A 322 20.90 -5.69 -26.18
N ALA A 323 19.89 -5.04 -25.59
CA ALA A 323 18.60 -5.67 -25.36
C ALA A 323 17.91 -6.10 -26.66
N LEU A 324 17.87 -5.21 -27.66
CA LEU A 324 17.29 -5.52 -28.96
C LEU A 324 18.07 -6.61 -29.70
N ALA A 325 19.40 -6.60 -29.63
CA ALA A 325 20.25 -7.62 -30.25
C ALA A 325 20.07 -9.00 -29.61
N VAL A 326 20.01 -9.08 -28.27
CA VAL A 326 19.74 -10.33 -27.55
C VAL A 326 18.34 -10.85 -27.89
N ALA A 327 17.34 -9.98 -27.91
CA ALA A 327 15.97 -10.36 -28.28
C ALA A 327 15.89 -10.91 -29.71
N ALA A 328 16.51 -10.22 -30.66
CA ALA A 328 16.58 -10.63 -32.06
C ALA A 328 17.35 -11.95 -32.24
N LEU A 329 18.45 -12.15 -31.50
CA LEU A 329 19.21 -13.41 -31.54
C LEU A 329 18.35 -14.58 -31.06
N VAL A 330 17.69 -14.44 -29.91
CA VAL A 330 16.81 -15.49 -29.36
C VAL A 330 15.67 -15.77 -30.33
N GLN A 331 14.92 -14.75 -30.77
CA GLN A 331 13.81 -14.94 -31.73
C GLN A 331 14.28 -15.46 -33.09
N GLY A 332 15.49 -15.09 -33.53
CA GLY A 332 16.09 -15.60 -34.76
C GLY A 332 16.40 -17.09 -34.66
N THR A 333 16.95 -17.57 -33.54
CA THR A 333 17.18 -19.00 -33.32
C THR A 333 15.88 -19.81 -33.32
N VAL A 334 14.80 -19.23 -32.78
CA VAL A 334 13.44 -19.80 -32.80
C VAL A 334 12.93 -19.94 -34.22
N LEU A 335 12.99 -18.85 -35.00
CA LEU A 335 12.51 -18.81 -36.38
C LEU A 335 13.28 -19.80 -37.27
N ILE A 336 14.58 -19.97 -37.04
CA ILE A 336 15.43 -20.91 -37.79
C ILE A 336 15.14 -22.35 -37.39
N ALA A 337 14.89 -22.62 -36.10
CA ALA A 337 14.64 -23.97 -35.60
C ALA A 337 13.25 -24.51 -35.97
N ASP A 338 12.22 -23.66 -36.01
CA ASP A 338 10.83 -24.05 -36.30
C ASP A 338 10.04 -22.87 -36.94
N PRO A 339 10.24 -22.62 -38.25
CA PRO A 339 9.65 -21.47 -38.93
C PRO A 339 8.12 -21.51 -38.99
N ASP A 340 7.52 -22.70 -39.13
CA ASP A 340 6.07 -22.87 -39.16
C ASP A 340 5.42 -22.53 -37.82
N ARG A 341 6.06 -22.91 -36.71
CA ARG A 341 5.62 -22.52 -35.37
C ARG A 341 5.77 -21.02 -35.13
N ALA A 342 6.91 -20.44 -35.52
CA ALA A 342 7.10 -19.00 -35.40
C ALA A 342 5.98 -18.26 -36.16
N ALA A 343 5.64 -18.74 -37.36
CA ALA A 343 4.52 -18.22 -38.14
C ALA A 343 3.15 -18.46 -37.47
N ARG A 344 2.91 -19.60 -36.80
CA ARG A 344 1.66 -19.83 -36.03
C ARG A 344 1.52 -18.92 -34.82
N PHE A 345 2.61 -18.70 -34.08
CA PHE A 345 2.65 -17.75 -32.95
C PHE A 345 2.26 -16.33 -33.39
N TRP A 346 2.84 -15.85 -34.49
CA TRP A 346 2.50 -14.53 -35.03
C TRP A 346 1.09 -14.48 -35.63
N ARG A 347 0.61 -15.55 -36.29
CA ARG A 347 -0.77 -15.66 -36.82
C ARG A 347 -1.84 -15.71 -35.73
N ARG A 348 -1.52 -16.09 -34.49
CA ARG A 348 -2.47 -16.05 -33.36
C ARG A 348 -2.98 -14.62 -33.08
N PHE A 349 -2.20 -13.60 -33.41
CA PHE A 349 -2.61 -12.19 -33.32
C PHE A 349 -3.59 -11.77 -34.43
N ASP A 350 -3.71 -12.55 -35.51
CA ASP A 350 -4.65 -12.32 -36.60
C ASP A 350 -6.01 -13.00 -36.37
N ALA A 351 -6.15 -13.85 -35.33
CA ALA A 351 -7.34 -14.63 -35.07
C ALA A 351 -8.36 -13.88 -34.17
N PRO A 352 -9.60 -13.62 -34.63
CA PRO A 352 -10.64 -12.92 -33.85
C PRO A 352 -11.06 -13.62 -32.55
N ALA A 353 -10.88 -14.94 -32.46
CA ALA A 353 -11.30 -15.74 -31.31
C ALA A 353 -10.47 -15.50 -30.04
N VAL A 354 -9.23 -15.02 -30.15
CA VAL A 354 -8.33 -14.77 -29.01
C VAL A 354 -8.63 -13.43 -28.32
N THR A 355 -9.36 -12.53 -28.99
CA THR A 355 -9.46 -11.11 -28.61
C THR A 355 -10.85 -10.73 -28.06
N GLY A 356 -11.81 -11.67 -28.06
CA GLY A 356 -13.13 -11.53 -27.44
C GLY A 356 -13.24 -12.11 -26.02
N ASP A 357 -12.18 -12.75 -25.50
CA ASP A 357 -12.17 -13.39 -24.17
C ASP A 357 -12.40 -12.33 -23.07
N PRO A 358 -13.36 -12.52 -22.14
CA PRO A 358 -13.51 -11.70 -20.94
C PRO A 358 -12.25 -11.61 -20.07
N SER A 359 -11.34 -12.58 -20.19
CA SER A 359 -10.04 -12.60 -19.49
C SER A 359 -9.03 -11.60 -20.06
N ASP A 360 -9.17 -11.18 -21.34
CA ASP A 360 -8.23 -10.26 -21.99
C ASP A 360 -8.40 -8.84 -21.44
N GLN A 361 -7.35 -8.36 -20.77
CA GLN A 361 -7.31 -7.05 -20.12
C GLN A 361 -6.54 -5.99 -20.93
N THR A 362 -6.31 -6.21 -22.22
CA THR A 362 -5.70 -5.21 -23.11
C THR A 362 -6.67 -4.12 -23.57
N ALA A 363 -6.14 -3.03 -24.14
CA ALA A 363 -6.99 -2.05 -24.83
C ALA A 363 -7.73 -2.66 -26.02
N LEU A 364 -7.10 -3.60 -26.73
CA LEU A 364 -7.71 -4.28 -27.87
C LEU A 364 -8.94 -5.08 -27.44
N GLY A 365 -8.79 -5.95 -26.42
CA GLY A 365 -9.90 -6.74 -25.87
C GLY A 365 -11.03 -5.87 -25.31
N VAL A 366 -10.72 -4.75 -24.68
CA VAL A 366 -11.76 -3.79 -24.22
C VAL A 366 -12.52 -3.15 -25.39
N LEU A 367 -11.84 -2.76 -26.46
CA LEU A 367 -12.47 -2.16 -27.65
C LEU A 367 -13.34 -3.18 -28.40
N LEU A 368 -12.92 -4.44 -28.46
CA LEU A 368 -13.75 -5.53 -28.97
C LEU A 368 -14.99 -5.77 -28.13
N ARG A 369 -14.87 -5.77 -26.80
CA ARG A 369 -16.03 -5.83 -25.88
C ARG A 369 -16.92 -4.58 -25.93
N LEU A 370 -16.46 -3.49 -26.56
CA LEU A 370 -17.27 -2.32 -26.87
C LEU A 370 -17.93 -2.40 -28.26
N GLY A 371 -17.74 -3.50 -28.99
CA GLY A 371 -18.34 -3.75 -30.31
C GLY A 371 -17.58 -3.13 -31.47
N LEU A 372 -16.32 -2.70 -31.28
CA LEU A 372 -15.49 -2.24 -32.40
C LEU A 372 -14.89 -3.43 -33.15
N HIS A 373 -14.99 -3.41 -34.48
CA HIS A 373 -14.44 -4.44 -35.36
C HIS A 373 -13.75 -3.81 -36.58
N GLY A 374 -12.94 -4.61 -37.30
CA GLY A 374 -12.32 -4.21 -38.56
C GLY A 374 -11.38 -2.98 -38.45
N PRO A 375 -11.35 -2.09 -39.46
CA PRO A 375 -10.45 -0.94 -39.47
C PRO A 375 -10.66 0.02 -38.29
N ALA A 376 -11.91 0.18 -37.81
CA ALA A 376 -12.21 1.05 -36.68
C ALA A 376 -11.57 0.56 -35.37
N LEU A 377 -11.52 -0.75 -35.15
CA LEU A 377 -10.83 -1.36 -34.03
C LEU A 377 -9.32 -1.09 -34.08
N LEU A 378 -8.70 -1.30 -35.26
CA LEU A 378 -7.27 -1.10 -35.45
C LEU A 378 -6.88 0.37 -35.22
N VAL A 379 -7.62 1.31 -35.80
CA VAL A 379 -7.40 2.75 -35.63
C VAL A 379 -7.59 3.15 -34.16
N GLY A 380 -8.65 2.68 -33.51
CA GLY A 380 -8.91 2.94 -32.09
C GLY A 380 -7.81 2.40 -31.18
N TRP A 381 -7.39 1.15 -31.40
CA TRP A 381 -6.32 0.52 -30.62
C TRP A 381 -4.97 1.21 -30.83
N LEU A 382 -4.60 1.54 -32.07
CA LEU A 382 -3.37 2.29 -32.38
C LEU A 382 -3.39 3.68 -31.73
N ALA A 383 -4.51 4.40 -31.81
CA ALA A 383 -4.65 5.72 -31.21
C ALA A 383 -4.47 5.68 -29.69
N VAL A 384 -5.13 4.74 -29.01
CA VAL A 384 -4.99 4.54 -27.54
C VAL A 384 -3.56 4.14 -27.19
N THR A 385 -2.98 3.19 -27.92
CA THR A 385 -1.63 2.66 -27.68
C THR A 385 -0.56 3.72 -27.86
N VAL A 386 -0.55 4.41 -29.00
CA VAL A 386 0.43 5.47 -29.31
C VAL A 386 0.33 6.59 -28.26
N THR A 387 -0.88 7.03 -27.93
CA THR A 387 -1.10 8.10 -26.93
C THR A 387 -0.59 7.66 -25.56
N ALA A 388 -0.97 6.47 -25.10
CA ALA A 388 -0.56 5.93 -23.80
C ALA A 388 0.97 5.77 -23.72
N VAL A 389 1.59 5.23 -24.76
CA VAL A 389 3.04 5.03 -24.84
C VAL A 389 3.80 6.35 -24.82
N LEU A 390 3.42 7.33 -25.64
CA LEU A 390 4.10 8.63 -25.70
C LEU A 390 4.03 9.36 -24.36
N LEU A 391 2.86 9.37 -23.73
CA LEU A 391 2.67 9.96 -22.40
C LEU A 391 3.47 9.20 -21.34
N ALA A 392 3.40 7.87 -21.31
CA ALA A 392 4.09 7.05 -20.33
C ALA A 392 5.62 7.21 -20.43
N VAL A 393 6.19 7.23 -21.64
CA VAL A 393 7.64 7.44 -21.85
C VAL A 393 8.06 8.82 -21.33
N ARG A 394 7.30 9.88 -21.64
CA ARG A 394 7.58 11.25 -21.16
C ARG A 394 7.52 11.32 -19.63
N ARG A 395 6.46 10.78 -19.04
CA ARG A 395 6.20 10.81 -17.59
C ARG A 395 7.18 9.94 -16.81
N SER A 396 7.46 8.73 -17.30
CA SER A 396 8.45 7.80 -16.73
C SER A 396 9.83 8.45 -16.62
N GLY A 397 10.27 9.18 -17.65
CA GLY A 397 11.52 9.93 -17.60
C GLY A 397 11.54 11.03 -16.53
N GLY A 398 10.40 11.68 -16.28
CA GLY A 398 10.22 12.65 -15.20
C GLY A 398 10.37 12.01 -13.82
N TYR A 399 9.59 10.96 -13.54
CA TYR A 399 9.63 10.25 -12.25
C TYR A 399 10.99 9.60 -11.97
N ALA A 400 11.67 9.08 -12.99
CA ALA A 400 13.02 8.54 -12.84
C ALA A 400 14.04 9.63 -12.43
N ARG A 401 13.95 10.84 -13.01
CA ARG A 401 14.81 11.99 -12.67
C ARG A 401 14.52 12.53 -11.27
N ASP A 402 13.27 12.44 -10.84
CA ASP A 402 12.80 12.80 -9.50
C ASP A 402 13.15 11.74 -8.43
N GLY A 403 13.90 10.68 -8.80
CA GLY A 403 14.35 9.66 -7.86
C GLY A 403 13.26 8.65 -7.46
N GLN A 404 12.21 8.50 -8.28
CA GLN A 404 11.13 7.52 -8.11
C GLN A 404 11.22 6.38 -9.15
N PRO A 405 12.25 5.50 -9.09
CA PRO A 405 12.53 4.53 -10.14
C PRO A 405 11.45 3.45 -10.27
N LEU A 406 10.85 2.99 -9.16
CA LEU A 406 9.77 2.00 -9.18
C LEU A 406 8.50 2.54 -9.85
N LEU A 407 8.08 3.76 -9.49
CA LEU A 407 6.95 4.43 -10.15
C LEU A 407 7.23 4.62 -11.65
N ALA A 408 8.44 5.05 -12.01
CA ALA A 408 8.82 5.24 -13.39
C ALA A 408 8.72 3.94 -14.20
N VAL A 409 9.16 2.80 -13.64
CA VAL A 409 9.00 1.48 -14.26
C VAL A 409 7.53 1.08 -14.33
N GLY A 410 6.78 1.23 -13.24
CA GLY A 410 5.36 0.87 -13.17
C GLY A 410 4.51 1.61 -14.20
N VAL A 411 4.66 2.93 -14.34
CA VAL A 411 3.97 3.75 -15.34
C VAL A 411 4.24 3.24 -16.77
N LEU A 412 5.49 2.88 -17.05
CA LEU A 412 5.87 2.36 -18.37
C LEU A 412 5.35 0.94 -18.60
N GLY A 413 5.38 0.08 -17.57
CA GLY A 413 4.81 -1.26 -17.60
C GLY A 413 3.28 -1.26 -17.78
N CYS A 414 2.57 -0.32 -17.15
CA CYS A 414 1.14 -0.14 -17.39
C CYS A 414 0.85 0.22 -18.86
N ALA A 415 1.73 1.00 -19.52
CA ALA A 415 1.59 1.25 -20.95
C ALA A 415 1.84 -0.01 -21.79
N THR A 416 2.74 -0.91 -21.36
CA THR A 416 2.93 -2.20 -22.03
C THR A 416 1.68 -3.10 -21.97
N LEU A 417 0.96 -3.11 -20.84
CA LEU A 417 -0.31 -3.82 -20.71
C LEU A 417 -1.37 -3.26 -21.67
N VAL A 418 -1.49 -1.93 -21.76
CA VAL A 418 -2.45 -1.27 -22.66
C VAL A 418 -2.11 -1.53 -24.13
N ALA A 419 -0.82 -1.46 -24.46
CA ALA A 419 -0.30 -1.58 -25.83
C ALA A 419 -0.25 -3.01 -26.35
N ALA A 420 -0.30 -4.01 -25.45
CA ALA A 420 -0.22 -5.39 -25.86
C ALA A 420 -1.44 -5.78 -26.72
N PRO A 421 -1.25 -6.56 -27.80
CA PRO A 421 -2.35 -7.10 -28.58
C PRO A 421 -3.08 -8.22 -27.82
N VAL A 422 -2.37 -8.95 -26.94
CA VAL A 422 -2.92 -9.93 -26.00
C VAL A 422 -2.12 -9.80 -24.70
N ALA A 423 -2.77 -9.65 -23.55
CA ALA A 423 -2.11 -9.60 -22.25
C ALA A 423 -2.90 -10.37 -21.19
N GLY A 424 -2.22 -11.37 -20.60
CA GLY A 424 -2.73 -12.12 -19.47
C GLY A 424 -2.48 -11.46 -18.11
N PRO A 425 -2.94 -12.08 -17.01
CA PRO A 425 -2.85 -11.58 -15.63
C PRO A 425 -1.42 -11.21 -15.17
N GLY A 426 -0.38 -11.82 -15.75
CA GLY A 426 1.02 -11.54 -15.43
C GLY A 426 1.46 -10.09 -15.62
N HIS A 427 0.75 -9.31 -16.44
CA HIS A 427 1.03 -7.89 -16.66
C HIS A 427 0.54 -6.98 -15.53
N LEU A 428 -0.32 -7.49 -14.64
CA LEU A 428 -0.85 -6.72 -13.52
C LEU A 428 0.21 -6.44 -12.45
N GLY A 429 1.35 -7.13 -12.49
CA GLY A 429 2.53 -6.80 -11.69
C GLY A 429 3.03 -5.37 -11.92
N TRP A 430 2.85 -4.81 -13.13
CA TRP A 430 3.22 -3.43 -13.42
C TRP A 430 2.39 -2.41 -12.64
N LEU A 431 1.12 -2.73 -12.42
CA LEU A 431 0.20 -1.88 -11.65
C LEU A 431 0.60 -1.80 -10.18
N LEU A 432 1.14 -2.89 -9.63
CA LEU A 432 1.70 -2.93 -8.28
C LEU A 432 2.97 -2.08 -8.13
N LEU A 433 3.81 -2.02 -9.17
CA LEU A 433 4.95 -1.10 -9.20
C LEU A 433 4.49 0.36 -9.30
N ALA A 434 3.45 0.62 -10.09
CA ALA A 434 2.83 1.94 -10.20
C ALA A 434 2.14 2.38 -8.89
N ALA A 435 1.70 1.42 -8.05
CA ALA A 435 1.14 1.66 -6.72
C ALA A 435 2.10 2.44 -5.78
N THR A 436 3.40 2.48 -6.10
CA THR A 436 4.38 3.27 -5.33
C THR A 436 4.24 4.78 -5.46
N GLY A 437 3.50 5.26 -6.47
CA GLY A 437 3.23 6.68 -6.68
C GLY A 437 2.27 7.27 -5.65
N ARG A 438 2.47 8.54 -5.30
CA ARG A 438 1.57 9.27 -4.40
C ARG A 438 0.60 10.14 -5.19
N LEU A 439 -0.67 10.13 -4.78
CA LEU A 439 -1.76 10.90 -5.38
C LEU A 439 -2.57 11.65 -4.33
N GLY A 440 -3.17 12.76 -4.77
CA GLY A 440 -4.14 13.53 -4.01
C GLY A 440 -3.53 14.62 -3.12
N ARG A 441 -4.34 15.64 -2.85
CA ARG A 441 -3.96 16.81 -2.02
C ARG A 441 -3.98 16.53 -0.52
N ARG A 442 -4.79 15.55 -0.09
CA ARG A 442 -4.99 15.20 1.32
C ARG A 442 -4.21 13.94 1.70
N PRO A 443 -3.48 13.90 2.82
CA PRO A 443 -2.79 12.69 3.28
C PRO A 443 -3.70 11.47 3.48
N GLU A 444 -4.99 11.69 3.77
CA GLU A 444 -6.03 10.67 3.90
C GLU A 444 -6.23 9.89 2.60
N SER A 445 -6.22 10.60 1.47
CA SER A 445 -6.49 10.05 0.15
C SER A 445 -5.30 9.32 -0.47
N ARG A 446 -4.11 9.38 0.14
CA ARG A 446 -2.91 8.78 -0.46
C ARG A 446 -2.94 7.27 -0.53
N ALA A 447 -3.71 6.63 0.35
CA ALA A 447 -3.94 5.19 0.30
C ALA A 447 -4.89 4.79 -0.84
N LEU A 448 -5.66 5.73 -1.41
CA LEU A 448 -6.67 5.43 -2.44
C LEU A 448 -6.03 4.75 -3.65
N TRP A 449 -4.99 5.35 -4.21
CA TRP A 449 -4.35 4.81 -5.40
C TRP A 449 -3.72 3.44 -5.17
N PRO A 450 -2.84 3.24 -4.16
CA PRO A 450 -2.28 1.93 -3.89
C PRO A 450 -3.36 0.87 -3.66
N VAL A 451 -4.44 1.20 -2.94
CA VAL A 451 -5.52 0.24 -2.68
C VAL A 451 -6.27 -0.10 -3.98
N ILE A 452 -6.58 0.88 -4.84
CA ILE A 452 -7.19 0.60 -6.16
C ILE A 452 -6.26 -0.28 -7.00
N ALA A 453 -4.99 0.10 -7.13
CA ALA A 453 -4.00 -0.63 -7.92
C ALA A 453 -3.85 -2.08 -7.43
N VAL A 454 -3.76 -2.30 -6.12
CA VAL A 454 -3.68 -3.61 -5.48
C VAL A 454 -4.97 -4.40 -5.68
N THR A 455 -6.14 -3.78 -5.45
CA THR A 455 -7.43 -4.48 -5.59
C THR A 455 -7.65 -4.93 -7.03
N VAL A 456 -7.34 -4.08 -8.01
CA VAL A 456 -7.47 -4.42 -9.43
C VAL A 456 -6.43 -5.46 -9.88
N ALA A 457 -5.20 -5.38 -9.39
CA ALA A 457 -4.18 -6.36 -9.71
C ALA A 457 -4.48 -7.74 -9.10
N LEU A 458 -4.98 -7.78 -7.86
CA LEU A 458 -5.05 -8.99 -7.04
C LEU A 458 -6.44 -9.61 -6.95
N LEU A 459 -7.53 -8.84 -7.06
CA LEU A 459 -8.88 -9.37 -6.95
C LEU A 459 -9.42 -9.65 -8.36
N PRO A 460 -9.80 -10.90 -8.69
CA PRO A 460 -10.52 -11.18 -9.92
C PRO A 460 -11.87 -10.46 -9.93
N SER A 461 -12.30 -9.99 -11.10
CA SER A 461 -13.64 -9.40 -11.28
C SER A 461 -14.76 -10.38 -10.95
N THR A 462 -14.49 -11.70 -10.98
CA THR A 462 -15.43 -12.77 -10.63
C THR A 462 -15.66 -12.93 -9.13
N LEU A 463 -14.73 -12.48 -8.27
CA LEU A 463 -14.95 -12.44 -6.81
C LEU A 463 -15.83 -11.27 -6.37
N LEU A 464 -16.06 -10.30 -7.26
CA LEU A 464 -16.99 -9.21 -7.05
C LEU A 464 -18.30 -9.62 -7.70
N ASP A 465 -19.30 -9.87 -6.85
CA ASP A 465 -20.61 -10.40 -7.24
C ASP A 465 -21.19 -9.65 -8.47
N PRO A 466 -21.34 -10.34 -9.63
CA PRO A 466 -21.83 -9.72 -10.86
C PRO A 466 -23.32 -9.35 -10.81
N GLU A 467 -24.07 -9.82 -9.80
CA GLU A 467 -25.51 -9.56 -9.68
C GLU A 467 -25.87 -8.15 -9.19
N ILE A 468 -24.87 -7.33 -8.82
CA ILE A 468 -25.07 -5.88 -8.74
C ILE A 468 -24.94 -5.34 -10.18
N GLU A 469 -26.05 -5.33 -10.92
CA GLU A 469 -26.25 -5.10 -12.37
C GLU A 469 -25.58 -3.84 -13.01
N PRO A 470 -25.82 -3.54 -14.31
CA PRO A 470 -24.87 -3.55 -15.44
C PRO A 470 -23.64 -2.60 -15.35
N VAL A 471 -23.66 -1.60 -14.47
CA VAL A 471 -22.62 -0.57 -14.35
C VAL A 471 -21.37 -1.11 -13.67
N SER A 472 -21.54 -1.97 -12.66
CA SER A 472 -20.42 -2.61 -11.97
C SER A 472 -19.73 -3.62 -12.90
N GLY A 473 -20.50 -4.41 -13.66
CA GLY A 473 -19.97 -5.38 -14.62
C GLY A 473 -19.20 -4.75 -15.78
N LEU A 474 -19.59 -3.54 -16.23
CA LEU A 474 -18.86 -2.81 -17.27
C LEU A 474 -17.53 -2.25 -16.75
N LEU A 475 -17.53 -1.68 -15.54
CA LEU A 475 -16.34 -1.04 -14.96
C LEU A 475 -15.37 -2.07 -14.37
N LEU A 476 -15.84 -3.09 -13.66
CA LEU A 476 -15.02 -4.10 -12.99
C LEU A 476 -14.35 -5.04 -13.99
N ARG A 477 -15.04 -5.47 -15.05
CA ARG A 477 -14.45 -6.31 -16.11
C ARG A 477 -13.45 -5.56 -17.01
N LYS A 478 -13.43 -4.22 -16.94
CA LYS A 478 -12.50 -3.34 -17.66
C LYS A 478 -11.50 -2.64 -16.73
N ALA A 479 -11.60 -2.84 -15.42
CA ALA A 479 -10.83 -2.11 -14.42
C ALA A 479 -9.31 -2.28 -14.60
N PRO A 480 -8.77 -3.49 -14.85
CA PRO A 480 -7.34 -3.66 -15.11
C PRO A 480 -6.79 -2.77 -16.22
N THR A 481 -7.47 -2.71 -17.37
CA THR A 481 -7.08 -1.88 -18.51
C THR A 481 -7.24 -0.39 -18.21
N LEU A 482 -8.40 0.02 -17.68
CA LEU A 482 -8.72 1.42 -17.41
C LEU A 482 -7.78 2.02 -16.36
N VAL A 483 -7.49 1.28 -15.29
CA VAL A 483 -6.59 1.73 -14.22
C VAL A 483 -5.13 1.75 -14.70
N SER A 484 -4.73 0.79 -15.54
CA SER A 484 -3.40 0.80 -16.17
C SER A 484 -3.24 1.98 -17.15
N LEU A 485 -4.25 2.25 -17.97
CA LEU A 485 -4.27 3.42 -18.86
C LEU A 485 -4.23 4.72 -18.05
N ALA A 486 -5.00 4.81 -16.97
CA ALA A 486 -4.98 5.96 -16.09
C ALA A 486 -3.59 6.17 -15.47
N ALA A 487 -2.92 5.10 -15.00
CA ALA A 487 -1.56 5.17 -14.47
C ALA A 487 -0.54 5.61 -15.52
N ALA A 488 -0.64 5.08 -16.74
CA ALA A 488 0.26 5.36 -17.85
C ALA A 488 0.12 6.81 -18.35
N ALA A 489 -1.11 7.30 -18.47
CA ALA A 489 -1.42 8.52 -19.22
C ALA A 489 -1.95 9.68 -18.36
N ALA A 490 -2.79 9.43 -17.36
CA ALA A 490 -3.65 10.46 -16.76
C ALA A 490 -3.26 10.85 -15.32
N LEU A 491 -3.03 9.88 -14.44
CA LEU A 491 -2.97 10.08 -12.99
C LEU A 491 -1.82 10.99 -12.55
N PRO A 492 -2.08 12.16 -11.92
CA PRO A 492 -1.05 13.15 -11.61
C PRO A 492 -0.22 12.78 -10.37
N PHE A 493 0.67 11.78 -10.49
CA PHE A 493 1.55 11.41 -9.36
C PHE A 493 2.42 12.59 -8.93
N LEU A 494 2.48 12.80 -7.63
CA LEU A 494 3.25 13.88 -7.00
C LEU A 494 4.75 13.67 -7.22
N ALA A 495 5.44 14.76 -7.57
CA ALA A 495 6.89 14.80 -7.58
C ALA A 495 7.43 14.98 -6.15
N ARG A 496 8.68 14.59 -5.89
CA ARG A 496 9.27 14.62 -4.55
C ARG A 496 9.57 16.03 -4.05
N ASP A 497 9.78 16.96 -4.97
CA ASP A 497 9.98 18.38 -4.72
C ASP A 497 8.68 19.14 -4.39
N ASP A 498 7.52 18.55 -4.68
CA ASP A 498 6.21 19.11 -4.32
C ASP A 498 6.03 19.14 -2.79
N LEU A 499 5.59 20.27 -2.24
CA LEU A 499 5.22 20.40 -0.82
C LEU A 499 4.20 19.34 -0.38
N LEU A 500 3.25 19.01 -1.26
CA LEU A 500 2.23 17.98 -1.01
C LEU A 500 2.83 16.59 -0.84
N TRP A 501 4.03 16.32 -1.36
CA TRP A 501 4.72 15.05 -1.14
C TRP A 501 5.08 14.88 0.34
N HIS A 502 5.52 15.95 0.99
CA HIS A 502 6.07 15.90 2.35
C HIS A 502 5.04 15.99 3.47
N LEU A 503 3.80 16.42 3.18
CA LEU A 503 2.72 16.33 4.15
C LEU A 503 2.63 14.86 4.63
N ARG A 504 2.26 14.59 5.87
CA ARG A 504 2.01 13.22 6.33
C ARG A 504 0.67 13.20 7.04
N ARG A 505 0.03 12.04 7.06
CA ARG A 505 -1.18 11.87 7.84
C ARG A 505 -0.80 12.11 9.31
N ALA A 506 -1.49 13.02 9.98
CA ALA A 506 -1.23 13.26 11.39
C ALA A 506 -1.39 11.93 12.14
N PRO A 507 -0.39 11.49 12.92
CA PRO A 507 -0.56 10.32 13.76
C PRO A 507 -1.78 10.55 14.66
N GLY A 508 -2.51 9.48 14.98
CA GLY A 508 -3.62 9.60 15.93
C GLY A 508 -3.13 10.28 17.22
N PRO A 509 -4.00 11.05 17.91
CA PRO A 509 -3.66 11.63 19.20
C PRO A 509 -3.16 10.54 20.15
N PRO A 510 -2.26 10.88 21.09
CA PRO A 510 -1.78 9.94 22.09
C PRO A 510 -2.95 9.27 22.80
N LEU A 511 -2.75 8.03 23.23
CA LEU A 511 -3.75 7.28 23.97
C LEU A 511 -4.13 8.07 25.22
N ARG A 512 -5.42 8.42 25.36
CA ARG A 512 -5.93 9.12 26.54
C ARG A 512 -5.84 8.24 27.79
N ARG A 513 -6.06 6.93 27.63
CA ARG A 513 -5.96 5.92 28.69
C ARG A 513 -4.83 4.95 28.35
N ARG A 514 -3.96 4.68 29.31
CA ARG A 514 -3.04 3.55 29.17
C ARG A 514 -3.88 2.27 29.27
N PRO A 515 -3.85 1.41 28.24
CA PRO A 515 -4.55 0.13 28.32
C PRO A 515 -3.93 -0.71 29.45
N ALA A 516 -4.75 -1.56 30.07
CA ALA A 516 -4.31 -2.44 31.15
C ALA A 516 -3.22 -3.42 30.68
N LEU A 517 -3.24 -3.79 29.40
CA LEU A 517 -2.30 -4.73 28.80
C LEU A 517 -1.27 -3.97 27.94
N PRO A 518 0.04 -4.26 28.08
CA PRO A 518 1.11 -3.49 27.45
C PRO A 518 1.21 -3.68 25.93
N TRP A 519 0.62 -4.77 25.40
CA TRP A 519 0.59 -5.08 23.97
C TRP A 519 -0.60 -4.47 23.22
N ILE A 520 -1.51 -3.81 23.94
CA ILE A 520 -2.58 -3.00 23.35
C ILE A 520 -2.06 -1.55 23.24
N PRO A 521 -2.29 -0.86 22.12
CA PRO A 521 -2.95 -1.30 20.89
C PRO A 521 -2.06 -2.20 20.03
N LEU A 522 -2.68 -3.21 19.41
CA LEU A 522 -2.03 -4.11 18.45
C LEU A 522 -1.59 -3.37 17.18
N LEU A 523 -2.32 -2.34 16.74
CA LEU A 523 -1.93 -1.55 15.57
C LEU A 523 -0.94 -0.43 15.95
N PRO A 524 0.14 -0.24 15.17
CA PRO A 524 1.05 0.89 15.35
C PRO A 524 0.34 2.23 15.10
N ALA A 525 0.84 3.32 15.71
CA ALA A 525 0.20 4.64 15.65
C ALA A 525 -0.15 5.15 14.23
N PRO A 526 0.66 4.93 13.17
CA PRO A 526 0.32 5.34 11.81
C PRO A 526 -0.91 4.64 11.22
N LEU A 527 -1.23 3.42 11.70
CA LEU A 527 -2.38 2.63 11.28
C LEU A 527 -3.64 2.90 12.12
N ARG A 528 -3.59 3.89 13.03
CA ARG A 528 -4.72 4.32 13.86
C ARG A 528 -5.15 5.78 13.58
N PRO A 529 -5.48 6.14 12.33
CA PRO A 529 -5.83 7.50 11.98
C PRO A 529 -7.23 7.89 12.47
N VAL A 530 -7.42 9.16 12.82
CA VAL A 530 -8.73 9.70 13.28
C VAL A 530 -9.36 10.69 12.32
N SER A 531 -8.66 11.09 11.27
CA SER A 531 -9.22 11.99 10.25
C SER A 531 -10.35 11.32 9.46
N ARG A 532 -11.24 12.09 8.84
CA ARG A 532 -12.28 11.51 7.98
C ARG A 532 -11.66 10.64 6.87
N PRO A 533 -12.09 9.38 6.66
CA PRO A 533 -11.57 8.57 5.57
C PRO A 533 -11.99 9.10 4.21
N ASN A 534 -11.30 8.64 3.16
CA ASN A 534 -11.70 8.94 1.79
C ASN A 534 -12.95 8.10 1.45
N PRO A 535 -14.03 8.70 0.90
CA PRO A 535 -15.29 7.98 0.69
C PRO A 535 -15.13 6.83 -0.32
N VAL A 536 -14.28 6.99 -1.33
CA VAL A 536 -14.02 5.94 -2.32
C VAL A 536 -13.31 4.75 -1.70
N LEU A 537 -12.40 4.98 -0.73
CA LEU A 537 -11.79 3.89 0.04
C LEU A 537 -12.82 3.15 0.89
N GLU A 538 -13.79 3.87 1.47
CA GLU A 538 -14.86 3.26 2.26
C GLU A 538 -15.80 2.43 1.38
N LEU A 539 -16.19 2.95 0.23
CA LEU A 539 -17.00 2.20 -0.73
C LEU A 539 -16.27 0.95 -1.24
N LEU A 540 -14.97 1.07 -1.53
CA LEU A 540 -14.16 -0.09 -1.94
C LEU A 540 -14.02 -1.11 -0.81
N PHE A 541 -13.86 -0.65 0.44
CA PHE A 541 -13.82 -1.53 1.60
C PHE A 541 -15.14 -2.29 1.81
N VAL A 542 -16.28 -1.60 1.67
CA VAL A 542 -17.62 -2.22 1.70
C VAL A 542 -17.76 -3.23 0.57
N GLN A 543 -17.38 -2.86 -0.66
CA GLN A 543 -17.49 -3.72 -1.84
C GLN A 543 -16.64 -4.99 -1.72
N VAL A 544 -15.38 -4.87 -1.29
CA VAL A 544 -14.50 -6.03 -1.06
C VAL A 544 -15.04 -6.89 0.07
N GLY A 545 -15.51 -6.27 1.17
CA GLY A 545 -16.11 -7.00 2.28
C GLY A 545 -17.36 -7.77 1.87
N TYR A 546 -18.23 -7.17 1.06
CA TYR A 546 -19.40 -7.83 0.48
C TYR A 546 -19.01 -8.96 -0.47
N GLY A 547 -18.01 -8.76 -1.34
CA GLY A 547 -17.50 -9.82 -2.22
C GLY A 547 -16.96 -11.02 -1.44
N VAL A 548 -16.20 -10.79 -0.37
CA VAL A 548 -15.72 -11.86 0.53
C VAL A 548 -16.89 -12.55 1.23
N TYR A 549 -17.87 -11.79 1.73
CA TYR A 549 -19.10 -12.34 2.31
C TYR A 549 -19.84 -13.24 1.31
N SER A 550 -20.10 -12.76 0.10
CA SER A 550 -20.78 -13.52 -0.96
C SER A 550 -19.99 -14.75 -1.37
N TYR A 551 -18.66 -14.66 -1.47
CA TYR A 551 -17.80 -15.80 -1.79
C TYR A 551 -17.85 -16.88 -0.71
N ILE A 552 -17.63 -16.51 0.56
CA ILE A 552 -17.71 -17.46 1.69
C ILE A 552 -19.10 -18.09 1.76
N ARG A 553 -20.15 -17.29 1.56
CA ARG A 553 -21.54 -17.75 1.51
C ARG A 553 -21.76 -18.80 0.41
N ASN A 554 -21.30 -18.50 -0.81
CA ASN A 554 -21.55 -19.36 -1.98
C ASN A 554 -20.67 -20.64 -1.96
N VAL A 555 -19.54 -20.62 -1.26
CA VAL A 555 -18.64 -21.80 -1.12
C VAL A 555 -18.98 -22.64 0.12
N ALA A 556 -19.76 -22.11 1.07
CA ALA A 556 -20.18 -22.86 2.24
C ALA A 556 -21.05 -24.07 1.83
N PRO A 557 -20.74 -25.30 2.28
CA PRO A 557 -21.53 -26.48 1.92
C PRO A 557 -22.94 -26.42 2.52
N GLU A 558 -23.94 -26.77 1.73
CA GLU A 558 -25.31 -26.97 2.22
C GLU A 558 -25.38 -28.24 3.11
N ARG A 559 -25.29 -28.05 4.43
CA ARG A 559 -25.36 -29.15 5.42
C ARG A 559 -26.71 -29.16 6.12
N VAL A 560 -27.79 -29.31 5.35
CA VAL A 560 -29.18 -29.25 5.85
C VAL A 560 -29.39 -30.14 7.08
N ALA A 561 -28.96 -31.40 7.03
CA ALA A 561 -29.11 -32.34 8.14
C ALA A 561 -28.38 -31.89 9.42
N THR A 562 -27.15 -31.39 9.29
CA THR A 562 -26.37 -30.86 10.42
C THR A 562 -27.02 -29.61 10.99
N ALA A 563 -27.44 -28.68 10.13
CA ALA A 563 -28.07 -27.43 10.53
C ALA A 563 -29.38 -27.65 11.30
N THR A 564 -30.21 -28.59 10.84
CA THR A 564 -31.44 -28.99 11.52
C THR A 564 -31.15 -29.72 12.85
N GLY A 565 -30.10 -30.55 12.89
CA GLY A 565 -29.66 -31.21 14.12
C GLY A 565 -29.18 -30.22 15.20
N HIS A 566 -28.43 -29.19 14.79
CA HIS A 566 -28.07 -28.08 15.66
C HIS A 566 -29.31 -27.29 16.12
N ALA A 567 -30.25 -27.01 15.23
CA ALA A 567 -31.48 -26.28 15.55
C ALA A 567 -32.31 -26.99 16.63
N ARG A 568 -32.47 -28.31 16.53
CA ARG A 568 -33.10 -29.11 17.59
C ARG A 568 -32.33 -29.11 18.91
N SER A 569 -31.01 -28.96 18.86
CA SER A 569 -30.18 -28.90 20.06
C SER A 569 -30.27 -27.52 20.73
N VAL A 570 -30.30 -26.45 19.95
CA VAL A 570 -30.58 -25.08 20.41
C VAL A 570 -31.98 -25.00 21.03
N PHE A 571 -33.00 -25.51 20.35
CA PHE A 571 -34.36 -25.50 20.87
C PHE A 571 -34.50 -26.28 22.19
N ARG A 572 -33.87 -27.46 22.30
CA ARG A 572 -33.84 -28.21 23.58
C ARG A 572 -33.16 -27.42 24.71
N LEU A 573 -32.12 -26.64 24.38
CA LEU A 573 -31.46 -25.79 25.36
C LEU A 573 -32.34 -24.60 25.76
N GLU A 574 -33.08 -24.00 24.83
CA GLU A 574 -34.05 -22.94 25.13
C GLU A 574 -35.18 -23.45 26.01
N GLN A 575 -35.69 -24.65 25.76
CA GLN A 575 -36.67 -25.33 26.61
C GLN A 575 -36.13 -25.58 28.01
N LEU A 576 -34.88 -26.01 28.14
CA LEU A 576 -34.21 -26.20 29.42
C LEU A 576 -34.06 -24.88 30.19
N LEU A 577 -33.85 -23.77 29.47
CA LEU A 577 -33.70 -22.42 30.03
C LEU A 577 -35.04 -21.69 30.20
N HIS A 578 -36.16 -22.27 29.74
CA HIS A 578 -37.49 -21.67 29.68
C HIS A 578 -37.52 -20.33 28.92
N VAL A 579 -36.79 -20.24 27.81
CA VAL A 579 -36.76 -19.07 26.93
C VAL A 579 -37.27 -19.38 25.51
N ASP A 580 -37.89 -20.56 25.33
CA ASP A 580 -38.47 -21.09 24.09
C ASP A 580 -39.78 -20.39 23.69
N ILE A 581 -39.72 -19.07 23.54
CA ILE A 581 -40.88 -18.22 23.23
C ILE A 581 -41.27 -18.23 21.74
N GLU A 582 -40.42 -18.78 20.86
CA GLU A 582 -40.61 -18.75 19.41
C GLU A 582 -41.97 -19.32 18.98
N PRO A 583 -42.43 -20.49 19.48
CA PRO A 583 -43.73 -21.02 19.09
C PRO A 583 -44.89 -20.14 19.54
N VAL A 584 -44.79 -19.54 20.73
CA VAL A 584 -45.83 -18.68 21.30
C VAL A 584 -45.94 -17.38 20.51
N VAL A 585 -44.80 -16.74 20.23
CA VAL A 585 -44.76 -15.46 19.50
C VAL A 585 -45.15 -15.63 18.04
N ASN A 586 -44.72 -16.72 17.39
CA ASN A 586 -45.11 -17.02 16.01
C ASN A 586 -46.62 -17.31 15.91
N ALA A 587 -47.16 -18.12 16.84
CA ALA A 587 -48.61 -18.39 16.89
C ALA A 587 -49.42 -17.11 17.14
N TRP A 588 -48.96 -16.24 18.05
CA TRP A 588 -49.58 -14.94 18.28
C TRP A 588 -49.60 -14.07 17.01
N ALA A 589 -48.49 -14.01 16.27
CA ALA A 589 -48.42 -13.24 15.03
C ALA A 589 -49.37 -13.77 13.96
N LEU A 590 -49.43 -15.10 13.78
CA LEU A 590 -50.36 -15.77 12.86
C LEU A 590 -51.83 -15.54 13.23
N GLN A 591 -52.15 -15.45 14.52
CA GLN A 591 -53.53 -15.21 15.00
C GLN A 591 -53.95 -13.75 14.92
N THR A 592 -53.00 -12.80 14.93
CA THR A 592 -53.31 -11.36 14.93
C THR A 592 -53.77 -10.86 13.56
N GLY A 593 -53.26 -11.46 12.48
CA GLY A 593 -53.67 -11.20 11.11
C GLY A 593 -52.50 -11.08 10.13
N ASP A 594 -52.75 -11.46 8.89
CA ASP A 594 -51.74 -11.63 7.83
C ASP A 594 -50.86 -10.38 7.61
N TRP A 595 -51.47 -9.19 7.72
CA TRP A 595 -50.79 -7.90 7.54
C TRP A 595 -49.59 -7.70 8.49
N LEU A 596 -49.62 -8.30 9.68
CA LEU A 596 -48.54 -8.14 10.67
C LEU A 596 -47.28 -8.89 10.23
N LEU A 597 -47.44 -10.11 9.72
CA LEU A 597 -46.31 -10.90 9.20
C LEU A 597 -45.79 -10.31 7.89
N ASP A 598 -46.68 -9.82 7.01
CA ASP A 598 -46.28 -9.11 5.79
C ASP A 598 -45.46 -7.84 6.11
N ALA A 599 -45.91 -7.05 7.09
CA ALA A 599 -45.20 -5.88 7.56
C ALA A 599 -43.86 -6.25 8.22
N ALA A 600 -43.82 -7.33 9.01
CA ALA A 600 -42.61 -7.85 9.63
C ALA A 600 -41.59 -8.31 8.57
N GLN A 601 -42.04 -8.97 7.50
CA GLN A 601 -41.22 -9.36 6.36
C GLN A 601 -40.71 -8.15 5.58
N GLY A 602 -41.55 -7.14 5.37
CA GLY A 602 -41.14 -5.87 4.75
C GLY A 602 -40.09 -5.14 5.59
N TYR A 603 -40.30 -5.06 6.90
CA TYR A 603 -39.34 -4.51 7.86
C TYR A 603 -38.01 -5.25 7.78
N TYR A 604 -38.06 -6.58 7.83
CA TYR A 604 -36.91 -7.48 7.81
C TYR A 604 -36.06 -7.28 6.55
N LYS A 605 -36.69 -7.18 5.37
CA LYS A 605 -36.02 -7.00 4.08
C LYS A 605 -35.41 -5.61 3.88
N VAL A 606 -36.08 -4.56 4.36
CA VAL A 606 -35.71 -3.16 4.06
C VAL A 606 -34.87 -2.54 5.17
N LEU A 607 -35.38 -2.50 6.40
CA LEU A 607 -34.75 -1.70 7.46
C LEU A 607 -33.42 -2.29 7.94
N HIS A 608 -33.22 -3.60 7.79
CA HIS A 608 -31.96 -4.24 8.12
C HIS A 608 -30.76 -3.66 7.36
N PHE A 609 -30.95 -3.20 6.11
CA PHE A 609 -29.90 -2.59 5.31
C PHE A 609 -29.92 -1.05 5.37
N VAL A 610 -31.11 -0.46 5.29
CA VAL A 610 -31.27 1.00 5.22
C VAL A 610 -30.80 1.68 6.51
N VAL A 611 -31.15 1.14 7.69
CA VAL A 611 -30.83 1.80 8.96
C VAL A 611 -29.33 1.77 9.26
N PRO A 612 -28.60 0.63 9.20
CA PRO A 612 -27.15 0.63 9.42
C PRO A 612 -26.39 1.49 8.41
N LEU A 613 -26.78 1.46 7.13
CA LEU A 613 -26.19 2.33 6.11
C LEU A 613 -26.45 3.81 6.41
N GLY A 614 -27.68 4.15 6.80
CA GLY A 614 -28.06 5.49 7.23
C GLY A 614 -27.23 5.99 8.41
N VAL A 615 -27.03 5.14 9.42
CA VAL A 615 -26.16 5.44 10.58
C VAL A 615 -24.70 5.63 10.15
N LEU A 616 -24.17 4.78 9.25
CA LEU A 616 -22.81 4.95 8.71
C LEU A 616 -22.67 6.28 7.94
N VAL A 617 -23.63 6.63 7.09
CA VAL A 617 -23.64 7.91 6.36
C VAL A 617 -23.75 9.06 7.35
N TRP A 618 -24.60 8.95 8.36
CA TRP A 618 -24.77 9.97 9.39
C TRP A 618 -23.47 10.21 10.16
N LEU A 619 -22.81 9.15 10.61
CA LEU A 619 -21.48 9.25 11.22
C LEU A 619 -20.46 9.83 10.25
N TYR A 620 -20.46 9.43 8.98
CA TYR A 620 -19.48 9.89 8.01
C TYR A 620 -19.59 11.38 7.70
N VAL A 621 -20.81 11.93 7.70
CA VAL A 621 -21.10 13.34 7.39
C VAL A 621 -20.97 14.21 8.63
N TRP A 622 -21.58 13.82 9.75
CA TRP A 622 -21.74 14.68 10.93
C TRP A 622 -20.84 14.29 12.12
N HIS A 623 -20.36 13.04 12.19
CA HIS A 623 -19.50 12.55 13.30
C HIS A 623 -18.26 11.78 12.82
N PRO A 624 -17.42 12.38 11.94
CA PRO A 624 -16.33 11.68 11.25
C PRO A 624 -15.24 11.15 12.20
N ASP A 625 -15.14 11.71 13.41
CA ASP A 625 -14.25 11.27 14.49
C ASP A 625 -14.63 9.89 15.05
N ARG A 626 -15.92 9.53 14.99
CA ARG A 626 -16.45 8.25 15.49
C ARG A 626 -16.65 7.22 14.39
N TYR A 627 -16.82 7.66 13.16
CA TYR A 627 -17.11 6.81 12.00
C TYR A 627 -16.20 5.58 11.91
N ARG A 628 -14.87 5.75 11.97
CA ARG A 628 -13.95 4.60 11.85
C ARG A 628 -14.11 3.59 12.97
N THR A 629 -14.32 4.06 14.20
CA THR A 629 -14.51 3.16 15.34
C THR A 629 -15.78 2.37 15.18
N ALA A 630 -16.91 3.05 14.93
CA ALA A 630 -18.21 2.41 14.72
C ALA A 630 -18.18 1.42 13.55
N ARG A 631 -17.63 1.82 12.41
CA ARG A 631 -17.49 0.95 11.24
C ARG A 631 -16.66 -0.28 11.55
N THR A 632 -15.50 -0.16 12.21
CA THR A 632 -14.69 -1.35 12.52
C THR A 632 -15.43 -2.31 13.46
N VAL A 633 -16.20 -1.81 14.44
CA VAL A 633 -17.05 -2.67 15.29
C VAL A 633 -18.05 -3.45 14.45
N LEU A 634 -18.77 -2.78 13.55
CA LEU A 634 -19.76 -3.41 12.67
C LEU A 634 -19.13 -4.51 11.81
N PHE A 635 -18.04 -4.18 11.10
CA PHE A 635 -17.38 -5.13 10.20
C PHE A 635 -16.69 -6.28 10.96
N ALA A 636 -16.11 -6.02 12.14
CA ALA A 636 -15.54 -7.07 12.97
C ALA A 636 -16.63 -8.01 13.49
N ALA A 637 -17.77 -7.48 13.96
CA ALA A 637 -18.91 -8.30 14.37
C ALA A 637 -19.44 -9.15 13.21
N THR A 638 -19.58 -8.57 12.02
CA THR A 638 -20.01 -9.31 10.82
C THR A 638 -19.01 -10.40 10.41
N GLY A 639 -17.70 -10.11 10.46
CA GLY A 639 -16.65 -11.10 10.19
C GLY A 639 -16.65 -12.25 11.19
N LEU A 640 -16.86 -11.97 12.49
CA LEU A 640 -16.98 -12.99 13.53
C LEU A 640 -18.26 -13.82 13.36
N ALA A 641 -19.37 -13.19 12.95
CA ALA A 641 -20.60 -13.89 12.62
C ALA A 641 -20.42 -14.86 11.45
N LEU A 642 -19.67 -14.47 10.40
CA LEU A 642 -19.34 -15.36 9.29
C LEU A 642 -18.56 -16.60 9.72
N VAL A 643 -17.61 -16.44 10.65
CA VAL A 643 -16.90 -17.59 11.25
C VAL A 643 -17.87 -18.49 12.02
N GLY A 644 -18.83 -17.89 12.74
CA GLY A 644 -19.91 -18.59 13.43
C GLY A 644 -20.79 -19.39 12.48
N PHE A 645 -21.29 -18.77 11.41
CA PHE A 645 -22.13 -19.42 10.38
C PHE A 645 -21.44 -20.63 9.77
N TRP A 646 -20.15 -20.50 9.47
CA TRP A 646 -19.38 -21.59 8.87
C TRP A 646 -19.07 -22.71 9.87
N GLY A 647 -18.75 -22.35 11.13
CA GLY A 647 -18.41 -23.31 12.17
C GLY A 647 -19.60 -24.03 12.82
N TYR A 648 -20.77 -23.38 12.86
CA TYR A 648 -21.99 -23.88 13.48
C TYR A 648 -23.22 -23.55 12.61
N PRO A 649 -23.41 -24.24 11.48
CA PRO A 649 -24.58 -24.02 10.64
C PRO A 649 -25.85 -24.31 11.45
N LEU A 650 -26.87 -23.46 11.32
CA LEU A 650 -28.08 -23.53 12.13
C LEU A 650 -29.31 -23.23 11.27
N ALA A 651 -30.24 -24.19 11.23
CA ALA A 651 -31.51 -24.00 10.55
C ALA A 651 -32.39 -23.01 11.35
N PRO A 652 -33.05 -22.04 10.69
CA PRO A 652 -34.00 -21.15 11.33
C PRO A 652 -35.26 -21.92 11.75
N PRO A 653 -36.03 -21.43 12.74
CA PRO A 653 -37.16 -22.16 13.30
C PRO A 653 -38.20 -22.63 12.26
N ARG A 654 -38.50 -21.81 11.24
CA ARG A 654 -39.46 -22.14 10.17
C ARG A 654 -39.06 -23.34 9.29
N LEU A 655 -37.76 -23.64 9.21
CA LEU A 655 -37.23 -24.73 8.38
C LEU A 655 -37.01 -26.03 9.16
N VAL A 656 -37.28 -26.03 10.48
CA VAL A 656 -37.13 -27.24 11.29
C VAL A 656 -38.38 -28.11 11.19
N PRO A 657 -38.26 -29.35 10.65
CA PRO A 657 -39.41 -30.23 10.53
C PRO A 657 -39.99 -30.60 11.90
N GLY A 658 -41.32 -30.49 12.03
CA GLY A 658 -42.08 -30.87 13.22
C GLY A 658 -42.40 -29.72 14.18
N LEU A 659 -41.88 -28.50 13.97
CA LEU A 659 -42.21 -27.34 14.81
C LEU A 659 -43.41 -26.52 14.32
N ASN A 660 -43.84 -26.73 13.07
CA ASN A 660 -45.00 -26.07 12.44
C ASN A 660 -44.95 -24.51 12.46
N LEU A 661 -43.76 -23.94 12.57
CA LEU A 661 -43.52 -22.49 12.55
C LEU A 661 -43.48 -21.99 11.11
N ARG A 662 -43.97 -20.77 10.88
CA ARG A 662 -44.12 -20.19 9.53
C ARG A 662 -43.61 -18.75 9.48
N GLU A 663 -43.07 -18.35 8.33
CA GLU A 663 -42.61 -16.98 8.11
C GLU A 663 -43.65 -16.03 7.55
N ASP A 664 -44.68 -16.59 6.91
CA ASP A 664 -45.84 -15.89 6.40
C ASP A 664 -47.08 -16.81 6.50
N PRO A 665 -48.30 -16.25 6.41
CA PRO A 665 -49.55 -17.01 6.55
C PRO A 665 -49.76 -18.09 5.48
N SER A 666 -49.20 -17.88 4.28
CA SER A 666 -49.30 -18.79 3.12
C SER A 666 -48.18 -19.85 3.06
N GLY A 667 -47.18 -19.73 3.93
CA GLY A 667 -45.96 -20.53 3.90
C GLY A 667 -46.17 -21.96 4.38
N ILE A 668 -45.53 -22.89 3.67
CA ILE A 668 -45.53 -24.32 4.03
C ILE A 668 -44.47 -24.54 5.12
N PRO A 669 -44.82 -25.07 6.31
CA PRO A 669 -43.85 -25.33 7.36
C PRO A 669 -42.74 -26.28 6.91
N GLY A 670 -41.49 -25.96 7.23
CA GLY A 670 -40.35 -26.80 6.86
C GLY A 670 -39.87 -26.63 5.42
N GLU A 671 -40.51 -25.77 4.63
CA GLU A 671 -40.11 -25.43 3.27
C GLU A 671 -39.71 -23.96 3.15
N ALA A 672 -38.80 -23.65 2.23
CA ALA A 672 -38.45 -22.29 1.89
C ALA A 672 -39.09 -21.92 0.55
N PRO A 673 -39.81 -20.78 0.43
CA PRO A 673 -40.29 -20.32 -0.87
C PRO A 673 -39.11 -20.08 -1.82
N LEU A 674 -39.12 -20.74 -2.99
CA LEU A 674 -38.19 -20.48 -4.09
C LEU A 674 -38.52 -19.12 -4.72
N GLY A 675 -38.03 -18.04 -4.11
CA GLY A 675 -38.01 -16.70 -4.66
C GLY A 675 -36.60 -16.32 -5.13
N VAL A 676 -36.52 -15.51 -6.18
CA VAL A 676 -35.25 -15.03 -6.78
C VAL A 676 -34.37 -14.25 -5.78
N LEU A 677 -34.95 -13.70 -4.70
CA LEU A 677 -34.22 -13.04 -3.61
C LEU A 677 -33.85 -13.99 -2.45
N THR A 678 -34.59 -15.10 -2.24
CA THR A 678 -34.30 -16.11 -1.21
C THR A 678 -33.22 -17.11 -1.66
N SER A 679 -33.01 -17.28 -2.96
CA SER A 679 -31.87 -18.00 -3.55
C SER A 679 -30.52 -17.28 -3.37
N LEU A 680 -30.54 -16.01 -2.94
CA LEU A 680 -29.34 -15.20 -2.68
C LEU A 680 -28.89 -15.23 -1.22
N SER A 681 -29.52 -16.01 -0.33
CA SER A 681 -29.14 -16.11 1.08
C SER A 681 -28.93 -17.56 1.49
N ASN A 682 -27.87 -17.86 2.24
CA ASN A 682 -27.71 -19.17 2.87
C ASN A 682 -28.73 -19.28 4.01
N GLN A 683 -29.84 -19.98 3.75
CA GLN A 683 -30.97 -20.06 4.67
C GLN A 683 -30.65 -20.83 5.96
N TYR A 684 -29.52 -21.54 6.02
CA TYR A 684 -29.07 -22.34 7.17
C TYR A 684 -27.99 -21.63 8.01
N ALA A 685 -27.94 -20.30 7.94
CA ALA A 685 -26.99 -19.45 8.66
C ALA A 685 -27.69 -18.58 9.73
N ALA A 686 -28.53 -19.20 10.59
CA ALA A 686 -29.28 -18.44 11.60
C ALA A 686 -28.41 -17.90 12.75
N MET A 687 -27.36 -18.62 13.18
CA MET A 687 -26.56 -18.26 14.36
C MET A 687 -25.11 -17.90 14.04
N PRO A 688 -24.60 -16.75 14.49
CA PRO A 688 -25.26 -15.73 15.34
C PRO A 688 -26.10 -14.71 14.53
N SER A 689 -27.17 -14.18 15.12
CA SER A 689 -28.08 -13.27 14.40
C SER A 689 -27.45 -11.91 14.07
N LEU A 690 -27.20 -11.67 12.78
CA LEU A 690 -26.72 -10.37 12.28
C LEU A 690 -27.77 -9.26 12.40
N HIS A 691 -29.07 -9.60 12.30
CA HIS A 691 -30.15 -8.63 12.52
C HIS A 691 -30.07 -8.01 13.91
N ILE A 692 -29.84 -8.84 14.92
CA ILE A 692 -29.67 -8.39 16.30
C ILE A 692 -28.35 -7.66 16.48
N ALA A 693 -27.24 -8.20 15.94
CA ALA A 693 -25.94 -7.54 16.03
C ALA A 693 -25.96 -6.11 15.44
N TRP A 694 -26.55 -5.94 14.24
CA TRP A 694 -26.59 -4.65 13.53
C TRP A 694 -27.57 -3.66 14.15
N SER A 695 -28.73 -4.14 14.63
CA SER A 695 -29.72 -3.28 15.29
C SER A 695 -29.23 -2.80 16.67
N CYS A 696 -28.62 -3.68 17.46
CA CYS A 696 -27.96 -3.31 18.71
C CYS A 696 -26.77 -2.36 18.45
N TRP A 697 -26.01 -2.58 17.38
CA TRP A 697 -24.93 -1.67 16.96
C TRP A 697 -25.47 -0.27 16.66
N CYS A 698 -26.57 -0.16 15.91
CA CYS A 698 -27.21 1.13 15.61
C CYS A 698 -27.63 1.84 16.89
N ALA A 699 -28.32 1.14 17.80
CA ALA A 699 -28.74 1.70 19.08
C ALA A 699 -27.54 2.19 19.91
N LEU A 700 -26.50 1.35 20.05
CA LEU A 700 -25.27 1.68 20.77
C LEU A 700 -24.59 2.92 20.19
N VAL A 701 -24.44 2.98 18.87
CA VAL A 701 -23.82 4.10 18.16
C VAL A 701 -24.60 5.40 18.36
N VAL A 702 -25.93 5.37 18.21
CA VAL A 702 -26.78 6.54 18.39
C VAL A 702 -26.72 7.04 19.83
N ILE A 703 -26.89 6.14 20.82
CA ILE A 703 -26.85 6.48 22.26
C ILE A 703 -25.51 7.11 22.63
N THR A 704 -24.41 6.47 22.22
CA THR A 704 -23.06 6.94 22.57
C THR A 704 -22.70 8.24 21.87
N THR A 705 -23.20 8.48 20.65
CA THR A 705 -22.89 9.66 19.83
C THR A 705 -23.69 10.88 20.26
N VAL A 706 -25.01 10.75 20.47
CA VAL A 706 -25.89 11.86 20.84
C VAL A 706 -25.73 12.26 22.32
N GLY A 707 -25.32 11.33 23.19
CA GLY A 707 -24.99 11.62 24.59
C GLY A 707 -26.18 11.90 25.52
N HIS A 708 -27.39 12.05 24.99
CA HIS A 708 -28.61 12.20 25.78
C HIS A 708 -29.16 10.85 26.24
N ARG A 709 -28.91 10.48 27.51
CA ARG A 709 -29.43 9.25 28.12
C ARG A 709 -30.96 9.11 28.02
N ARG A 710 -31.68 10.22 27.87
CA ARG A 710 -33.15 10.25 27.67
C ARG A 710 -33.59 9.70 26.31
N LEU A 711 -32.71 9.65 25.31
CA LEU A 711 -32.99 9.05 24.00
C LEU A 711 -32.63 7.56 23.97
N ALA A 712 -32.05 7.01 25.04
CA ALA A 712 -31.72 5.59 25.11
C ALA A 712 -32.93 4.66 24.99
N PRO A 713 -34.10 4.95 25.61
CA PRO A 713 -35.30 4.16 25.40
C PRO A 713 -35.75 4.16 23.93
N LEU A 714 -35.71 5.32 23.26
CA LEU A 714 -36.09 5.44 21.85
C LEU A 714 -35.13 4.67 20.93
N ALA A 715 -33.83 4.73 21.19
CA ALA A 715 -32.84 3.98 20.44
C ALA A 715 -32.95 2.46 20.67
N ALA A 716 -33.41 2.03 21.85
CA ALA A 716 -33.66 0.62 22.17
C ALA A 716 -34.90 0.05 21.45
N VAL A 717 -35.84 0.89 20.99
CA VAL A 717 -37.01 0.42 20.21
C VAL A 717 -36.58 -0.35 18.98
N TYR A 718 -35.53 0.10 18.28
CA TYR A 718 -35.08 -0.54 17.05
C TYR A 718 -34.63 -2.02 17.22
N PRO A 719 -33.68 -2.34 18.12
CA PRO A 719 -33.31 -3.75 18.36
C PRO A 719 -34.43 -4.58 19.00
N LEU A 720 -35.28 -4.00 19.85
CA LEU A 720 -36.43 -4.71 20.42
C LEU A 720 -37.46 -5.09 19.36
N LEU A 721 -37.78 -4.15 18.46
CA LEU A 721 -38.66 -4.40 17.33
C LEU A 721 -38.03 -5.40 16.35
N THR A 722 -36.73 -5.29 16.09
CA THR A 722 -36.00 -6.26 15.26
C THR A 722 -36.09 -7.67 15.86
N PHE A 723 -35.87 -7.80 17.18
CA PHE A 723 -36.01 -9.07 17.90
C PHE A 723 -37.42 -9.65 17.78
N LEU A 724 -38.45 -8.84 18.04
CA LEU A 724 -39.83 -9.26 17.88
C LEU A 724 -40.11 -9.75 16.46
N VAL A 725 -39.67 -8.99 15.44
CA VAL A 725 -39.87 -9.33 14.02
C VAL A 725 -39.21 -10.66 13.65
N VAL A 726 -37.96 -10.90 14.05
CA VAL A 726 -37.25 -12.12 13.64
C VAL A 726 -37.76 -13.38 14.35
N VAL A 727 -38.24 -13.24 15.60
CA VAL A 727 -38.88 -14.32 16.35
C VAL A 727 -40.29 -14.57 15.83
N ALA A 728 -41.08 -13.52 15.62
CA ALA A 728 -42.45 -13.62 15.10
C ALA A 728 -42.50 -14.22 13.69
N THR A 729 -41.49 -13.97 12.85
CA THR A 729 -41.38 -14.58 11.51
C THR A 729 -40.64 -15.91 11.49
N ALA A 730 -40.31 -16.48 12.66
CA ALA A 730 -39.60 -17.76 12.77
C ALA A 730 -38.29 -17.82 11.95
N ASN A 731 -37.61 -16.67 11.82
CA ASN A 731 -36.34 -16.53 11.14
C ASN A 731 -35.14 -16.77 12.06
N HIS A 732 -35.31 -16.55 13.36
CA HIS A 732 -34.24 -16.61 14.35
C HIS A 732 -34.71 -17.18 15.69
N TRP A 733 -33.78 -17.86 16.37
CA TRP A 733 -33.88 -18.38 17.73
C TRP A 733 -33.53 -17.33 18.76
N VAL A 734 -34.06 -17.40 19.99
CA VAL A 734 -33.68 -16.49 21.07
C VAL A 734 -32.18 -16.60 21.39
N LEU A 735 -31.61 -17.81 21.41
CA LEU A 735 -30.18 -18.01 21.65
C LEU A 735 -29.30 -17.51 20.51
N ASP A 736 -29.81 -17.46 19.28
CA ASP A 736 -29.05 -16.86 18.18
C ASP A 736 -29.01 -15.32 18.29
N ALA A 737 -30.05 -14.70 18.88
CA ALA A 737 -30.09 -13.28 19.20
C ALA A 737 -29.05 -12.95 20.28
N VAL A 738 -28.94 -13.79 21.32
CA VAL A 738 -27.85 -13.71 22.31
C VAL A 738 -26.49 -13.84 21.62
N GLY A 739 -26.36 -14.77 20.67
CA GLY A 739 -25.18 -14.91 19.82
C GLY A 739 -24.85 -13.62 19.05
N GLY A 740 -25.87 -12.94 18.50
CA GLY A 740 -25.75 -11.65 17.82
C GLY A 740 -25.17 -10.54 18.72
N VAL A 741 -25.67 -10.44 19.96
CA VAL A 741 -25.12 -9.52 20.97
C VAL A 741 -23.68 -9.90 21.33
N ALA A 742 -23.39 -11.19 21.50
CA ALA A 742 -22.06 -11.67 21.84
C ALA A 742 -21.02 -11.31 20.75
N VAL A 743 -21.35 -11.50 19.46
CA VAL A 743 -20.43 -11.10 18.37
C VAL A 743 -20.29 -9.59 18.23
N LEU A 744 -21.32 -8.80 18.55
CA LEU A 744 -21.19 -7.35 18.64
C LEU A 744 -20.19 -6.93 19.72
N LEU A 745 -20.28 -7.53 20.92
CA LEU A 745 -19.34 -7.26 22.01
C LEU A 745 -17.92 -7.70 21.66
N ALA A 746 -17.77 -8.86 21.02
CA ALA A 746 -16.48 -9.34 20.52
C ALA A 746 -15.90 -8.43 19.41
N GLY A 747 -16.76 -7.89 18.53
CA GLY A 747 -16.38 -6.89 17.54
C GLY A 747 -15.90 -5.58 18.20
N ALA A 748 -16.58 -5.13 19.26
CA ALA A 748 -16.17 -3.97 20.05
C ALA A 748 -14.83 -4.21 20.77
N LEU A 749 -14.63 -5.40 21.34
CA LEU A 749 -13.35 -5.80 21.95
C LEU A 749 -12.23 -5.85 20.92
N THR A 750 -12.50 -6.38 19.72
CA THR A 750 -11.54 -6.43 18.61
C THR A 750 -11.11 -5.02 18.21
N GLN A 751 -12.06 -4.10 18.04
CA GLN A 751 -11.77 -2.69 17.76
C GLN A 751 -10.92 -2.04 18.87
N TYR A 752 -11.21 -2.34 20.14
CA TYR A 752 -10.43 -1.86 21.27
C TYR A 752 -9.01 -2.46 21.29
N ALA A 753 -8.85 -3.77 21.08
CA ALA A 753 -7.53 -4.42 21.03
C ALA A 753 -6.67 -3.85 19.90
N LEU A 754 -7.27 -3.58 18.73
CA LEU A 754 -6.58 -3.00 17.58
C LEU A 754 -6.19 -1.55 17.79
N THR A 755 -7.07 -0.72 18.37
CA THR A 755 -6.90 0.74 18.35
C THR A 755 -6.72 1.42 19.70
N ALA A 756 -7.02 0.71 20.78
CA ALA A 756 -7.15 1.18 22.16
C ALA A 756 -8.16 2.34 22.30
N ARG A 757 -9.22 2.31 21.49
CA ARG A 757 -10.29 3.32 21.47
C ARG A 757 -11.65 2.69 21.69
N LEU A 758 -12.47 3.39 22.46
CA LEU A 758 -13.87 3.05 22.69
C LEU A 758 -14.78 3.95 21.86
N LEU A 759 -16.01 3.48 21.58
CA LEU A 759 -17.06 4.29 20.93
C LEU A 759 -17.45 5.52 21.75
N THR A 760 -17.26 5.44 23.07
CA THR A 760 -17.56 6.49 24.04
C THR A 760 -16.42 7.49 24.24
N ASP A 761 -15.25 7.27 23.63
CA ASP A 761 -14.15 8.21 23.77
C ASP A 761 -14.53 9.55 23.13
N PRO A 762 -14.26 10.69 23.79
CA PRO A 762 -14.56 12.00 23.23
C PRO A 762 -13.74 12.24 21.96
N ALA A 763 -14.30 13.04 21.05
CA ALA A 763 -13.64 13.48 19.83
C ALA A 763 -12.22 14.01 20.14
N PRO A 764 -11.20 13.68 19.32
CA PRO A 764 -9.93 14.37 19.42
C PRO A 764 -10.14 15.87 19.31
N ALA A 765 -9.48 16.65 20.17
CA ALA A 765 -9.39 18.09 19.92
C ALA A 765 -8.76 18.29 18.52
N PRO A 766 -9.29 19.22 17.69
CA PRO A 766 -8.62 19.58 16.46
C PRO A 766 -7.18 20.00 16.80
N PRO A 767 -6.19 19.67 15.94
CA PRO A 767 -4.85 20.20 16.13
C PRO A 767 -4.94 21.73 16.22
N PRO A 768 -4.15 22.38 17.10
CA PRO A 768 -4.17 23.84 17.20
C PRO A 768 -3.98 24.43 15.81
N ALA A 769 -4.88 25.34 15.44
CA ALA A 769 -4.84 25.98 14.14
C ALA A 769 -3.44 26.58 13.94
N VAL A 770 -2.70 26.03 12.97
CA VAL A 770 -1.51 26.69 12.49
C VAL A 770 -2.03 27.96 11.83
N LEU A 771 -1.80 29.12 12.46
CA LEU A 771 -1.96 30.41 11.83
C LEU A 771 -1.10 30.40 10.57
N THR A 772 -1.72 30.12 9.42
CA THR A 772 -1.11 30.34 8.13
C THR A 772 -0.91 31.84 8.01
N ARG A 773 0.33 32.22 7.72
CA ARG A 773 0.85 33.58 7.66
C ARG A 773 0.31 34.34 6.43
N GLU A 774 -1.00 34.35 6.23
CA GLU A 774 -1.69 35.09 5.17
C GLU A 774 -2.62 36.19 5.73
N GLY A 775 -2.49 36.50 7.04
CA GLY A 775 -3.16 37.64 7.67
C GLY A 775 -2.22 38.38 8.61
N ALA A 776 -1.23 39.07 8.05
CA ALA A 776 -0.50 40.19 8.68
C ALA A 776 0.20 40.99 7.57
#